data_AF-A0A3B7MQE1-F1
#
_entry.id   AF-A0A3B7MQE1-F1
#
_cell.length_a   1.000
_cell.length_b   1.000
_cell.length_c   1.000
_cell.angle_alpha   90.00
_cell.angle_beta   90.00
_cell.angle_gamma   90.00
#
_symmetry.space_group_name_H-M   'P 1'
#
loop_
_entity.id
_entity.type
_entity.pdbx_description
1 polymer ?
#
loop_
_entity_poly.entity_id
_entity_poly.type
_entity_poly.pdbx_seq_one_letter_code
_entity_poly.pdbx_strand_id
1 'polypeptide(L)'
;MTNNRRHFLRNAFLTATCLLLIPGVGARKRARRLGALACGSSGEDSVTGITGTITSVKSGKWSDPATWGGKLPAAGDTPLIATGHTIIYDMAQTTVAGISISAGAVLSFDNALSAVLQTTANVVVEGLLQMRPATPNIIQTLRFTGIDEIRFVGGGMNVLTTDIGLWVMGAGQLDLAGSSKTSWTRVVGSIPAGAANITVQAATAWREGDEISITPTEPPTVGTPFTTGFEERTIKSIAGSVITLSSGASRPHPMVNKLWTAEVMNLTRNVRIEGTEEGRAHLFIRSSKPQTIQYTALRHMGPRKDRKGSAATELVAGRYGMHFHYSMDGSRGSLIEGNVIRDTGNHSYVPHVSHGIKFIDNIAYNITETAFWWDPGDPTHDVIYDHNIVANCRFVKDSLNMNAEDAPTFSSSGFGLNTGDGNICHNNVVVAGGEGDYADGGAYNWEAVINEGVWTFTNNMSHNNGNGLRVWQNSTRNHVIEDFIAYHNAVGIFHGAYANSYTYNGGILYGNPMQIKAASSNSNRVRVENITIDGAGIIDHGIEVIHSPLPGDKPVFIRNVTIRGCKVAALLDSAAPEVHSTDLIQCTIEGAILLHPDAAAGETIRVQPASGQPYQITKSGTGNIAPFAATSWGTGKGLKAAYYNNNDLTTPAMTRIDSNVSFTEWSAGVHYAITGKEYSVRWTGQIQAQFSEEHTFYLGSGGGHRLWIDDKLILDGWVEHYPDVFKSASIALKAGERYDIKLEYFNTNETTGMGLLWTCPGLPLEYVPQSQLYAERVAPPPPPPPPPQETIVIGQIVSNYIEVRSPDNSFYQLFDAMGRLLKHGALTPGTNFIYVTPFSKGALFLKLSKISKAYKLIKI
;
A
#
# COMPACT_ATOMS: atom_id res chain seq x y z
N MET A 1 -32.05 -20.70 -6.73
CA MET A 1 -31.37 -21.76 -5.94
C MET A 1 -31.40 -21.35 -4.48
N THR A 2 -31.82 -22.27 -3.61
CA THR A 2 -32.10 -22.06 -2.20
C THR A 2 -30.85 -21.65 -1.40
N ASN A 3 -30.99 -20.58 -0.62
CA ASN A 3 -29.92 -19.89 0.11
C ASN A 3 -29.52 -20.66 1.38
N ASN A 4 -28.46 -21.47 1.31
CA ASN A 4 -27.97 -22.29 2.43
C ASN A 4 -26.82 -21.63 3.23
N ARG A 5 -26.91 -20.31 3.51
CA ARG A 5 -26.00 -19.60 4.44
C ARG A 5 -26.05 -20.12 5.90
N ARG A 6 -27.00 -21.00 6.27
CA ARG A 6 -27.24 -21.41 7.67
C ARG A 6 -26.27 -22.44 8.26
N HIS A 7 -25.35 -23.03 7.51
CA HIS A 7 -24.46 -24.07 8.05
C HIS A 7 -23.22 -23.54 8.81
N PHE A 8 -22.87 -22.26 8.67
CA PHE A 8 -21.72 -21.66 9.37
C PHE A 8 -22.05 -21.24 10.83
N LEU A 9 -23.33 -21.02 11.16
CA LEU A 9 -23.77 -20.37 12.39
C LEU A 9 -23.86 -21.26 13.65
N ARG A 10 -23.43 -22.53 13.60
CA ARG A 10 -23.57 -23.44 14.77
C ARG A 10 -22.34 -23.54 15.69
N ASN A 11 -21.20 -22.96 15.34
CA ASN A 11 -19.95 -23.17 16.09
C ASN A 11 -19.26 -21.91 16.63
N ALA A 12 -19.94 -20.75 16.62
CA ALA A 12 -19.42 -19.51 17.18
C ALA A 12 -20.45 -18.88 18.13
N PHE A 13 -20.70 -19.53 19.26
CA PHE A 13 -21.27 -18.88 20.43
C PHE A 13 -20.14 -18.75 21.46
N LEU A 14 -19.55 -17.56 21.52
CA LEU A 14 -18.77 -17.09 22.67
C LEU A 14 -19.71 -16.16 23.45
N THR A 15 -20.37 -16.69 24.47
CA THR A 15 -21.03 -15.88 25.50
C THR A 15 -20.07 -15.68 26.66
N ALA A 16 -19.95 -14.43 27.06
CA ALA A 16 -19.21 -13.98 28.23
C ALA A 16 -19.83 -14.56 29.52
N THR A 17 -19.20 -15.56 30.12
CA THR A 17 -19.25 -15.78 31.58
C THR A 17 -18.03 -16.61 31.99
N CYS A 18 -17.30 -16.15 33.01
CA CYS A 18 -16.18 -16.85 33.61
C CYS A 18 -16.59 -18.25 34.10
N LEU A 19 -16.12 -19.33 33.43
CA LEU A 19 -15.67 -20.58 34.05
C LEU A 19 -15.04 -21.48 32.97
N LEU A 20 -13.76 -21.82 33.15
CA LEU A 20 -13.00 -22.74 32.30
C LEU A 20 -13.47 -24.19 32.50
N LEU A 21 -14.11 -24.76 31.48
CA LEU A 21 -14.19 -26.22 31.29
C LEU A 21 -13.83 -26.54 29.83
N ILE A 22 -12.66 -27.14 29.65
CA ILE A 22 -12.15 -27.63 28.36
C ILE A 22 -12.76 -29.02 28.10
N PRO A 23 -13.31 -29.28 26.90
CA PRO A 23 -13.15 -30.60 26.32
C PRO A 23 -12.52 -30.52 24.92
N GLY A 24 -11.52 -31.39 24.73
CA GLY A 24 -10.71 -31.47 23.53
C GLY A 24 -11.51 -31.87 22.29
N VAL A 25 -11.40 -31.07 21.24
CA VAL A 25 -11.78 -31.44 19.87
C VAL A 25 -10.64 -31.05 18.92
N GLY A 26 -9.47 -31.67 19.12
CA GLY A 26 -8.25 -31.41 18.35
C GLY A 26 -8.01 -32.34 17.16
N ALA A 27 -8.79 -33.41 16.96
CA ALA A 27 -8.42 -34.45 15.99
C ALA A 27 -9.02 -34.27 14.59
N ARG A 28 -10.25 -33.73 14.44
CA ARG A 28 -10.93 -33.68 13.13
C ARG A 28 -10.70 -32.40 12.32
N LYS A 29 -10.24 -31.29 12.93
CA LYS A 29 -9.85 -30.06 12.20
C LYS A 29 -8.46 -30.15 11.56
N ARG A 30 -7.55 -30.98 12.10
CA ARG A 30 -6.21 -31.18 11.53
C ARG A 30 -6.24 -31.92 10.19
N ALA A 31 -7.18 -32.85 10.02
CA ALA A 31 -7.30 -33.67 8.81
C ALA A 31 -7.90 -32.94 7.59
N ARG A 32 -8.62 -31.82 7.78
CA ARG A 32 -9.17 -31.02 6.66
C ARG A 32 -8.32 -29.80 6.29
N ARG A 33 -7.49 -29.27 7.21
CA ARG A 33 -6.43 -28.31 6.84
C ARG A 33 -5.41 -28.93 5.89
N LEU A 34 -5.18 -30.24 5.95
CA LEU A 34 -4.29 -30.96 5.04
C LEU A 34 -4.86 -31.20 3.62
N GLY A 35 -6.13 -30.87 3.35
CA GLY A 35 -6.78 -31.08 2.04
C GLY A 35 -6.77 -29.90 1.09
N ALA A 36 -6.48 -28.68 1.59
CA ALA A 36 -6.32 -27.46 0.79
C ALA A 36 -4.89 -26.87 0.89
N LEU A 37 -3.98 -27.57 1.58
CA LEU A 37 -2.55 -27.27 1.72
C LEU A 37 -1.68 -28.16 0.81
N ALA A 38 -2.26 -28.83 -0.19
CA ALA A 38 -1.52 -29.65 -1.14
C ALA A 38 -0.94 -28.81 -2.29
N CYS A 39 -0.04 -27.90 -1.96
CA CYS A 39 1.04 -27.46 -2.88
C CYS A 39 2.42 -27.64 -2.22
N GLY A 40 2.52 -28.61 -1.30
CA GLY A 40 3.77 -29.09 -0.71
C GLY A 40 4.11 -30.50 -1.22
N SER A 41 5.07 -30.54 -2.15
CA SER A 41 5.93 -31.67 -2.56
C SER A 41 5.41 -33.10 -2.35
N SER A 42 4.92 -33.73 -3.42
CA SER A 42 5.21 -35.14 -3.67
C SER A 42 6.44 -35.19 -4.57
N GLY A 43 7.48 -35.91 -4.15
CA GLY A 43 8.79 -35.92 -4.79
C GLY A 43 8.78 -36.48 -6.22
N GLU A 44 8.52 -35.60 -7.17
CA GLU A 44 8.86 -35.74 -8.58
C GLU A 44 9.93 -34.69 -8.90
N ASP A 45 10.97 -35.09 -9.64
CA ASP A 45 12.15 -34.30 -9.96
C ASP A 45 11.81 -32.82 -10.23
N SER A 46 12.37 -31.91 -9.42
CA SER A 46 12.15 -30.48 -9.57
C SER A 46 12.82 -29.99 -10.87
N VAL A 47 12.07 -30.00 -11.97
CA VAL A 47 12.55 -29.44 -13.24
C VAL A 47 12.54 -27.91 -13.12
N THR A 48 13.71 -27.33 -12.86
CA THR A 48 13.94 -25.87 -12.79
C THR A 48 14.25 -25.25 -14.14
N GLY A 49 14.53 -26.06 -15.16
CA GLY A 49 15.03 -25.66 -16.48
C GLY A 49 14.34 -26.39 -17.64
N ILE A 50 14.59 -25.94 -18.88
CA ILE A 50 14.21 -26.68 -20.09
C ILE A 50 15.44 -27.21 -20.81
N THR A 51 15.31 -28.37 -21.45
CA THR A 51 16.39 -29.01 -22.22
C THR A 51 16.76 -28.17 -23.45
N GLY A 52 18.04 -27.84 -23.59
CA GLY A 52 18.54 -27.14 -24.77
C GLY A 52 18.70 -28.06 -25.98
N THR A 53 18.33 -27.60 -27.17
CA THR A 53 18.63 -28.29 -28.43
C THR A 53 19.94 -27.79 -29.07
N ILE A 54 20.40 -26.62 -28.66
CA ILE A 54 21.67 -26.01 -29.06
C ILE A 54 22.28 -25.29 -27.87
N THR A 55 23.60 -25.43 -27.65
CA THR A 55 24.27 -24.92 -26.44
C THR A 55 25.40 -23.96 -26.80
N SER A 56 25.56 -22.88 -26.04
CA SER A 56 26.71 -21.99 -26.22
C SER A 56 28.01 -22.68 -25.83
N VAL A 57 29.05 -22.56 -26.67
CA VAL A 57 30.38 -23.17 -26.45
C VAL A 57 31.42 -22.16 -25.96
N LYS A 58 31.10 -20.86 -26.03
CA LYS A 58 31.87 -19.74 -25.50
C LYS A 58 30.96 -18.53 -25.27
N SER A 59 31.42 -17.55 -24.50
CA SER A 59 30.83 -16.21 -24.50
C SER A 59 30.99 -15.53 -25.85
N GLY A 60 30.03 -14.69 -26.24
CA GLY A 60 30.08 -14.00 -27.52
C GLY A 60 28.76 -13.38 -27.94
N LYS A 61 28.73 -12.95 -29.21
CA LYS A 61 27.53 -12.43 -29.86
C LYS A 61 26.60 -13.57 -30.22
N TRP A 62 25.29 -13.32 -30.14
CA TRP A 62 24.28 -14.27 -30.61
C TRP A 62 24.44 -14.53 -32.10
N SER A 63 24.78 -13.49 -32.87
CA SER A 63 24.98 -13.53 -34.32
C SER A 63 26.23 -14.29 -34.81
N ASP A 64 27.16 -14.67 -33.91
CA ASP A 64 28.38 -15.43 -34.26
C ASP A 64 28.10 -16.95 -34.18
N PRO A 65 28.13 -17.71 -35.30
CA PRO A 65 27.94 -19.16 -35.27
C PRO A 65 28.94 -19.88 -34.35
N ALA A 66 30.16 -19.35 -34.18
CA ALA A 66 31.16 -19.96 -33.31
C ALA A 66 30.78 -19.88 -31.82
N THR A 67 29.88 -18.97 -31.43
CA THR A 67 29.26 -18.94 -30.09
C THR A 67 28.45 -20.22 -29.82
N TRP A 68 27.89 -20.83 -30.87
CA TRP A 68 26.91 -21.92 -30.81
C TRP A 68 27.42 -23.23 -31.43
N GLY A 69 28.73 -23.43 -31.48
CA GLY A 69 29.32 -24.65 -32.05
C GLY A 69 29.21 -24.77 -33.57
N GLY A 70 29.03 -23.65 -34.28
CA GLY A 70 29.06 -23.55 -35.73
C GLY A 70 27.70 -23.37 -36.42
N LYS A 71 26.59 -23.42 -35.68
CA LYS A 71 25.22 -23.22 -36.21
C LYS A 71 24.51 -22.17 -35.38
N LEU A 72 23.89 -21.17 -36.00
CA LEU A 72 23.04 -20.22 -35.28
C LEU A 72 21.73 -20.88 -34.81
N PRO A 73 21.18 -20.50 -33.65
CA PRO A 73 19.86 -20.95 -33.24
C PRO A 73 18.77 -20.54 -34.24
N ALA A 74 17.88 -21.48 -34.56
CA ALA A 74 16.75 -21.28 -35.46
C ALA A 74 15.40 -21.42 -34.73
N ALA A 75 14.29 -21.23 -35.46
CA ALA A 75 12.93 -21.22 -34.91
C ALA A 75 12.52 -22.50 -34.15
N GLY A 76 13.06 -23.66 -34.51
CA GLY A 76 12.81 -24.93 -33.82
C GLY A 76 13.76 -25.23 -32.66
N ASP A 77 14.76 -24.38 -32.43
CA ASP A 77 15.81 -24.63 -31.43
C ASP A 77 15.45 -24.01 -30.07
N THR A 78 15.88 -24.66 -29.00
CA THR A 78 15.90 -24.11 -27.64
C THR A 78 17.35 -23.82 -27.24
N PRO A 79 17.87 -22.60 -27.49
CA PRO A 79 19.16 -22.15 -26.96
C PRO A 79 19.33 -22.40 -25.46
N LEU A 80 20.39 -23.11 -25.10
CA LEU A 80 20.92 -23.22 -23.75
C LEU A 80 22.20 -22.37 -23.64
N ILE A 81 22.18 -21.39 -22.75
CA ILE A 81 23.37 -20.61 -22.43
C ILE A 81 24.04 -21.27 -21.23
N ALA A 82 25.19 -21.91 -21.49
CA ALA A 82 25.91 -22.68 -20.48
C ALA A 82 26.46 -21.77 -19.36
N THR A 83 26.58 -22.35 -18.16
CA THR A 83 27.16 -21.68 -16.97
C THR A 83 28.49 -21.00 -17.29
N GLY A 84 28.65 -19.75 -16.85
CA GLY A 84 29.86 -18.97 -17.07
C GLY A 84 29.93 -18.28 -18.44
N HIS A 85 29.00 -18.54 -19.36
CA HIS A 85 28.94 -17.84 -20.63
C HIS A 85 28.08 -16.58 -20.54
N THR A 86 28.52 -15.53 -21.25
CA THR A 86 27.78 -14.30 -21.48
C THR A 86 27.48 -14.16 -22.96
N ILE A 87 26.20 -14.08 -23.31
CA ILE A 87 25.72 -13.95 -24.67
C ILE A 87 25.11 -12.58 -24.85
N ILE A 88 25.59 -11.85 -25.85
CA ILE A 88 25.03 -10.56 -26.26
C ILE A 88 24.03 -10.83 -27.40
N TYR A 89 22.74 -10.61 -27.16
CA TYR A 89 21.72 -10.66 -28.20
C TYR A 89 21.80 -9.39 -29.07
N ASP A 90 22.44 -9.52 -30.22
CA ASP A 90 22.76 -8.45 -31.17
C ASP A 90 22.00 -8.59 -32.51
N MET A 91 20.83 -9.21 -32.48
CA MET A 91 19.97 -9.43 -33.64
C MET A 91 18.76 -8.49 -33.60
N ALA A 92 18.41 -7.88 -34.73
CA ALA A 92 17.21 -7.04 -34.82
C ALA A 92 15.93 -7.84 -34.55
N GLN A 93 15.84 -9.05 -35.11
CA GLN A 93 14.75 -9.98 -34.83
C GLN A 93 15.21 -11.43 -34.97
N THR A 94 14.78 -12.31 -34.07
CA THR A 94 15.00 -13.76 -34.15
C THR A 94 13.81 -14.48 -33.51
N THR A 95 13.44 -15.63 -34.06
CA THR A 95 12.47 -16.55 -33.45
C THR A 95 13.19 -17.83 -33.06
N VAL A 96 12.93 -18.33 -31.85
CA VAL A 96 13.39 -19.63 -31.32
C VAL A 96 12.23 -20.38 -30.68
N ALA A 97 12.41 -21.67 -30.39
CA ALA A 97 11.39 -22.45 -29.71
C ALA A 97 11.32 -22.12 -28.22
N GLY A 98 12.46 -21.88 -27.57
CA GLY A 98 12.53 -21.56 -26.14
C GLY A 98 13.92 -21.07 -25.77
N ILE A 99 14.16 -20.69 -24.52
CA ILE A 99 15.50 -20.27 -24.07
C ILE A 99 15.74 -20.81 -22.66
N SER A 100 16.93 -21.32 -22.40
CA SER A 100 17.40 -21.73 -21.08
C SER A 100 18.69 -20.98 -20.73
N ILE A 101 18.67 -20.20 -19.64
CA ILE A 101 19.83 -19.46 -19.15
C ILE A 101 20.29 -20.13 -17.86
N SER A 102 21.35 -20.94 -17.93
CA SER A 102 21.84 -21.69 -16.78
C SER A 102 22.31 -20.80 -15.63
N ALA A 103 22.35 -21.33 -14.41
CA ALA A 103 22.92 -20.65 -13.26
C ALA A 103 24.35 -20.15 -13.58
N GLY A 104 24.61 -18.87 -13.28
CA GLY A 104 25.88 -18.21 -13.57
C GLY A 104 26.10 -17.82 -15.05
N ALA A 105 25.12 -18.04 -15.92
CA ALA A 105 25.13 -17.56 -17.30
C ALA A 105 24.41 -16.21 -17.44
N VAL A 106 24.67 -15.50 -18.53
CA VAL A 106 24.05 -14.19 -18.82
C VAL A 106 23.55 -14.15 -20.27
N LEU A 107 22.29 -13.76 -20.45
CA LEU A 107 21.77 -13.24 -21.73
C LEU A 107 21.56 -11.73 -21.57
N SER A 108 22.29 -10.94 -22.35
CA SER A 108 22.17 -9.48 -22.34
C SER A 108 21.79 -8.99 -23.73
N PHE A 109 20.77 -8.14 -23.84
CA PHE A 109 20.44 -7.48 -25.09
C PHE A 109 21.45 -6.37 -25.39
N ASP A 110 21.91 -6.28 -26.64
CA ASP A 110 22.78 -5.18 -27.06
C ASP A 110 22.10 -3.83 -26.78
N ASN A 111 22.73 -3.02 -25.92
CA ASN A 111 22.16 -1.77 -25.43
C ASN A 111 22.00 -0.72 -26.54
N ALA A 112 22.68 -0.88 -27.68
CA ALA A 112 22.64 0.04 -28.81
C ALA A 112 21.59 -0.35 -29.87
N LEU A 113 20.93 -1.52 -29.71
CA LEU A 113 20.10 -2.11 -30.74
C LEU A 113 18.63 -2.27 -30.31
N SER A 114 17.71 -1.78 -31.15
CA SER A 114 16.30 -2.18 -31.05
C SER A 114 16.16 -3.62 -31.52
N ALA A 115 15.60 -4.47 -30.67
CA ALA A 115 15.68 -5.91 -30.80
C ALA A 115 14.36 -6.59 -30.39
N VAL A 116 13.91 -7.58 -31.18
CA VAL A 116 12.78 -8.45 -30.84
C VAL A 116 13.26 -9.90 -30.78
N LEU A 117 13.24 -10.50 -29.60
CA LEU A 117 13.47 -11.94 -29.43
C LEU A 117 12.12 -12.63 -29.24
N GLN A 118 11.72 -13.43 -30.21
CA GLN A 118 10.46 -14.15 -30.19
C GLN A 118 10.67 -15.61 -29.79
N THR A 119 9.79 -16.12 -28.95
CA THR A 119 9.76 -17.52 -28.53
C THR A 119 8.38 -18.14 -28.74
N THR A 120 8.31 -19.43 -29.05
CA THR A 120 7.06 -20.20 -29.14
C THR A 120 6.81 -21.10 -27.92
N ALA A 121 7.76 -21.16 -26.98
CA ALA A 121 7.66 -21.85 -25.70
C ALA A 121 8.36 -21.03 -24.60
N ASN A 122 8.65 -21.69 -23.47
CA ASN A 122 9.18 -21.05 -22.27
C ASN A 122 10.56 -20.41 -22.45
N VAL A 123 10.77 -19.32 -21.71
CA VAL A 123 12.09 -18.81 -21.37
C VAL A 123 12.31 -19.11 -19.89
N VAL A 124 13.39 -19.81 -19.56
CA VAL A 124 13.75 -20.15 -18.19
C VAL A 124 15.08 -19.51 -17.81
N VAL A 125 15.07 -18.77 -16.71
CA VAL A 125 16.18 -17.98 -16.21
C VAL A 125 16.61 -18.52 -14.85
N GLU A 126 17.74 -19.22 -14.83
CA GLU A 126 18.46 -19.61 -13.60
C GLU A 126 19.72 -18.73 -13.40
N GLY A 127 20.20 -18.10 -14.47
CA GLY A 127 21.25 -17.07 -14.47
C GLY A 127 20.69 -15.65 -14.51
N LEU A 128 21.19 -14.81 -15.42
CA LEU A 128 20.77 -13.41 -15.58
C LEU A 128 20.18 -13.15 -16.97
N LEU A 129 18.99 -12.57 -17.02
CA LEU A 129 18.45 -11.91 -18.21
C LEU A 129 18.54 -10.40 -18.04
N GLN A 130 19.22 -9.73 -18.96
CA GLN A 130 19.47 -8.28 -18.91
C GLN A 130 18.94 -7.58 -20.17
N MET A 131 18.14 -6.52 -19.96
CA MET A 131 17.63 -5.62 -20.99
C MET A 131 17.80 -4.17 -20.51
N ARG A 132 18.76 -3.45 -21.10
CA ARG A 132 19.16 -2.10 -20.67
C ARG A 132 19.44 -1.21 -21.90
N PRO A 133 18.42 -0.78 -22.65
CA PRO A 133 18.61 0.08 -23.81
C PRO A 133 19.30 1.39 -23.42
N ALA A 134 20.30 1.81 -24.20
CA ALA A 134 21.12 2.99 -23.90
C ALA A 134 20.36 4.31 -24.06
N THR A 135 19.27 4.31 -24.84
CA THR A 135 18.45 5.50 -25.12
C THR A 135 16.96 5.14 -25.18
N PRO A 136 16.04 6.09 -24.98
CA PRO A 136 14.60 5.83 -25.04
C PRO A 136 14.11 5.39 -26.45
N ASN A 137 14.89 5.63 -27.50
CA ASN A 137 14.54 5.26 -28.89
C ASN A 137 14.89 3.80 -29.22
N ILE A 138 15.69 3.16 -28.38
CA ILE A 138 16.07 1.76 -28.52
C ILE A 138 15.02 0.93 -27.78
N ILE A 139 14.33 0.06 -28.51
CA ILE A 139 13.23 -0.77 -28.00
C ILE A 139 13.68 -2.22 -27.98
N GLN A 140 13.68 -2.83 -26.81
CA GLN A 140 14.02 -4.23 -26.62
C GLN A 140 12.76 -4.99 -26.17
N THR A 141 12.42 -6.06 -26.88
CA THR A 141 11.22 -6.86 -26.65
C THR A 141 11.55 -8.35 -26.56
N LEU A 142 11.10 -9.01 -25.49
CA LEU A 142 10.93 -10.46 -25.45
C LEU A 142 9.46 -10.78 -25.69
N ARG A 143 9.15 -11.53 -26.75
CA ARG A 143 7.76 -11.84 -27.15
C ARG A 143 7.48 -13.34 -27.17
N PHE A 144 6.39 -13.73 -26.53
CA PHE A 144 5.86 -15.09 -26.58
C PHE A 144 4.75 -15.18 -27.63
N THR A 145 4.75 -16.25 -28.43
CA THR A 145 3.82 -16.47 -29.55
C THR A 145 3.37 -17.92 -29.61
N GLY A 146 2.33 -18.22 -30.40
CA GLY A 146 1.83 -19.60 -30.52
C GLY A 146 1.22 -20.14 -29.23
N ILE A 147 0.70 -19.23 -28.39
CA ILE A 147 0.14 -19.56 -27.08
C ILE A 147 -1.26 -20.11 -27.25
N ASP A 148 -1.51 -21.28 -26.65
CA ASP A 148 -2.84 -21.88 -26.52
C ASP A 148 -3.23 -21.89 -25.04
N GLU A 149 -4.04 -20.90 -24.63
CA GLU A 149 -4.44 -20.72 -23.23
C GLU A 149 -5.24 -21.93 -22.69
N ILE A 150 -5.90 -22.71 -23.55
CA ILE A 150 -6.66 -23.90 -23.13
C ILE A 150 -5.73 -24.96 -22.53
N ARG A 151 -4.49 -25.03 -23.03
CA ARG A 151 -3.48 -26.00 -22.58
C ARG A 151 -2.80 -25.62 -21.28
N PHE A 152 -2.94 -24.38 -20.82
CA PHE A 152 -2.33 -23.98 -19.56
C PHE A 152 -2.86 -24.84 -18.43
N VAL A 153 -1.96 -25.35 -17.60
CA VAL A 153 -2.33 -26.12 -16.42
C VAL A 153 -2.58 -25.17 -15.26
N GLY A 154 -1.64 -24.26 -14.99
CA GLY A 154 -1.65 -23.40 -13.81
C GLY A 154 -1.37 -24.17 -12.53
N GLY A 155 -1.28 -23.44 -11.41
CA GLY A 155 -0.90 -24.00 -10.12
C GLY A 155 0.53 -24.57 -10.10
N GLY A 156 0.94 -25.10 -8.94
CA GLY A 156 2.25 -25.73 -8.76
C GLY A 156 3.45 -24.76 -8.85
N MET A 157 4.66 -25.32 -8.71
CA MET A 157 5.90 -24.56 -8.56
C MET A 157 6.98 -24.88 -9.62
N ASN A 158 6.69 -25.80 -10.54
CA ASN A 158 7.64 -26.31 -11.52
C ASN A 158 7.36 -25.71 -12.91
N VAL A 159 8.38 -25.67 -13.76
CA VAL A 159 8.24 -25.23 -15.15
C VAL A 159 7.39 -26.25 -15.90
N LEU A 160 6.32 -25.80 -16.54
CA LEU A 160 5.45 -26.65 -17.36
C LEU A 160 5.56 -26.23 -18.83
N THR A 161 5.75 -27.19 -19.73
CA THR A 161 5.91 -26.93 -21.16
C THR A 161 4.68 -26.28 -21.81
N THR A 162 3.50 -26.49 -21.23
CA THR A 162 2.23 -25.92 -21.68
C THR A 162 2.01 -24.48 -21.20
N ASP A 163 2.67 -24.09 -20.12
CA ASP A 163 2.44 -22.81 -19.46
C ASP A 163 3.46 -21.78 -19.97
N ILE A 164 3.31 -21.42 -21.25
CA ILE A 164 4.24 -20.58 -21.99
C ILE A 164 4.42 -19.22 -21.31
N GLY A 165 5.64 -18.92 -20.88
CA GLY A 165 5.98 -17.64 -20.27
C GLY A 165 7.43 -17.53 -19.85
N LEU A 166 7.71 -16.48 -19.07
CA LEU A 166 9.00 -16.19 -18.48
C LEU A 166 9.06 -16.77 -17.07
N TRP A 167 9.94 -17.75 -16.88
CA TRP A 167 10.17 -18.43 -15.61
C TRP A 167 11.52 -18.01 -15.04
N VAL A 168 11.53 -17.42 -13.84
CA VAL A 168 12.74 -17.04 -13.11
C VAL A 168 12.86 -17.95 -11.91
N MET A 169 13.83 -18.86 -11.95
CA MET A 169 13.91 -20.01 -11.06
C MET A 169 15.24 -20.03 -10.30
N GLY A 170 15.26 -20.62 -9.11
CA GLY A 170 16.49 -20.88 -8.37
C GLY A 170 17.23 -19.60 -7.97
N ALA A 171 18.38 -19.33 -8.60
CA ALA A 171 19.15 -18.10 -8.40
C ALA A 171 18.96 -17.06 -9.53
N GLY A 172 17.96 -17.28 -10.38
CA GLY A 172 17.68 -16.46 -11.55
C GLY A 172 17.39 -15.00 -11.21
N GLN A 173 17.85 -14.10 -12.07
CA GLN A 173 17.66 -12.67 -11.93
C GLN A 173 17.23 -12.02 -13.24
N LEU A 174 16.33 -11.05 -13.09
CA LEU A 174 15.95 -10.09 -14.10
C LEU A 174 16.59 -8.74 -13.77
N ASP A 175 17.32 -8.21 -14.73
CA ASP A 175 17.81 -6.82 -14.75
C ASP A 175 17.20 -6.12 -15.97
N LEU A 176 15.95 -5.70 -15.80
CA LEU A 176 15.16 -5.03 -16.82
C LEU A 176 15.09 -3.55 -16.45
N ALA A 177 15.78 -2.70 -17.20
CA ALA A 177 15.83 -1.26 -16.91
C ALA A 177 15.60 -0.45 -18.19
N GLY A 178 14.35 -0.03 -18.36
CA GLY A 178 13.97 0.94 -19.39
C GLY A 178 14.38 2.36 -19.03
N SER A 179 14.10 3.29 -19.94
CA SER A 179 14.35 4.72 -19.69
C SER A 179 13.35 5.28 -18.67
N SER A 180 13.88 5.90 -17.61
CA SER A 180 13.06 6.57 -16.58
C SER A 180 12.22 7.70 -17.17
N LYS A 181 10.97 7.77 -16.71
CA LYS A 181 10.01 8.84 -17.04
C LYS A 181 8.95 8.97 -15.94
N THR A 182 8.24 10.09 -15.92
CA THR A 182 7.03 10.22 -15.11
C THR A 182 6.03 9.15 -15.57
N SER A 183 5.68 8.20 -14.71
CA SER A 183 4.74 7.13 -15.09
C SER A 183 3.33 7.67 -15.33
N TRP A 184 2.83 8.45 -14.38
CA TRP A 184 1.53 9.08 -14.44
C TRP A 184 1.55 10.41 -13.68
N THR A 185 0.60 11.28 -13.99
CA THR A 185 0.48 12.66 -13.47
C THR A 185 -1.00 13.04 -13.44
N ARG A 186 -1.34 14.24 -12.98
CA ARG A 186 -2.67 14.84 -13.20
C ARG A 186 -2.64 15.97 -14.20
N VAL A 187 -3.78 16.26 -14.82
CA VAL A 187 -3.99 17.49 -15.59
C VAL A 187 -4.11 18.71 -14.69
N VAL A 188 -3.86 19.90 -15.24
CA VAL A 188 -4.12 21.19 -14.58
C VAL A 188 -5.51 21.66 -14.97
N GLY A 189 -6.45 21.58 -14.03
CA GLY A 189 -7.85 21.98 -14.23
C GLY A 189 -8.72 20.96 -14.95
N SER A 190 -9.78 21.41 -15.62
CA SER A 190 -10.70 20.55 -16.38
C SER A 190 -10.27 20.39 -17.84
N ILE A 191 -10.62 19.27 -18.45
CA ILE A 191 -10.48 19.05 -19.90
C ILE A 191 -11.88 19.15 -20.54
N PRO A 192 -12.15 20.14 -21.40
CA PRO A 192 -13.41 20.17 -22.16
C PRO A 192 -13.46 19.10 -23.25
N ALA A 193 -14.67 18.67 -23.63
CA ALA A 193 -14.85 17.89 -24.85
C ALA A 193 -14.34 18.66 -26.08
N GLY A 194 -13.69 17.97 -27.00
CA GLY A 194 -13.01 18.52 -28.18
C GLY A 194 -11.63 19.12 -27.90
N ALA A 195 -11.16 19.18 -26.65
CA ALA A 195 -9.87 19.76 -26.32
C ALA A 195 -8.72 19.00 -27.00
N ALA A 196 -7.99 19.68 -27.88
CA ALA A 196 -6.83 19.11 -28.58
C ALA A 196 -5.53 19.21 -27.76
N ASN A 197 -5.50 20.07 -26.73
CA ASN A 197 -4.36 20.26 -25.86
C ASN A 197 -4.78 20.08 -24.40
N ILE A 198 -3.92 19.43 -23.63
CA ILE A 198 -4.03 19.34 -22.16
C ILE A 198 -2.73 19.83 -21.54
N THR A 199 -2.82 20.39 -20.33
CA THR A 199 -1.64 20.73 -19.52
C THR A 199 -1.58 19.77 -18.35
N VAL A 200 -0.44 19.16 -18.09
CA VAL A 200 -0.22 18.25 -16.95
C VAL A 200 0.70 18.85 -15.90
N GLN A 201 0.68 18.31 -14.68
CA GLN A 201 1.57 18.75 -13.61
C GLN A 201 3.03 18.36 -13.86
N ALA A 202 3.27 17.16 -14.40
CA ALA A 202 4.60 16.67 -14.77
C ALA A 202 4.54 15.83 -16.04
N ALA A 203 5.52 15.98 -16.93
CA ALA A 203 5.65 15.20 -18.17
C ALA A 203 7.12 14.85 -18.47
N THR A 204 7.90 14.60 -17.41
CA THR A 204 9.35 14.35 -17.56
C THR A 204 9.59 13.14 -18.45
N ALA A 205 10.38 13.36 -19.51
CA ALA A 205 10.73 12.36 -20.53
C ALA A 205 9.53 11.76 -21.29
N TRP A 206 8.38 12.44 -21.34
CA TRP A 206 7.31 12.14 -22.29
C TRP A 206 7.68 12.66 -23.68
N ARG A 207 7.23 11.98 -24.73
CA ARG A 207 7.58 12.31 -26.12
C ARG A 207 6.41 12.10 -27.07
N GLU A 208 6.54 12.68 -28.25
CA GLU A 208 5.68 12.35 -29.39
C GLU A 208 5.69 10.83 -29.64
N GLY A 209 4.51 10.28 -29.92
CA GLY A 209 4.30 8.85 -30.12
C GLY A 209 4.06 8.04 -28.84
N ASP A 210 4.26 8.60 -27.64
CA ASP A 210 3.89 7.89 -26.41
C ASP A 210 2.36 7.73 -26.33
N GLU A 211 1.92 6.51 -26.01
CA GLU A 211 0.54 6.18 -25.66
C GLU A 211 0.22 6.65 -24.23
N ILE A 212 -0.92 7.32 -24.09
CA ILE A 212 -1.45 7.79 -22.80
C ILE A 212 -2.91 7.36 -22.62
N SER A 213 -3.34 7.27 -21.36
CA SER A 213 -4.76 7.15 -21.01
C SER A 213 -5.15 8.21 -19.98
N ILE A 214 -6.29 8.87 -20.19
CA ILE A 214 -6.83 9.91 -19.30
C ILE A 214 -8.03 9.32 -18.55
N THR A 215 -8.07 9.49 -17.23
CA THR A 215 -9.10 8.92 -16.36
C THR A 215 -10.42 9.70 -16.42
N PRO A 216 -11.59 9.03 -16.29
CA PRO A 216 -12.85 9.72 -16.10
C PRO A 216 -12.91 10.41 -14.74
N THR A 217 -13.58 11.56 -14.67
CA THR A 217 -13.86 12.26 -13.40
C THR A 217 -15.33 12.66 -13.25
N GLU A 218 -16.16 12.35 -14.25
CA GLU A 218 -17.60 12.64 -14.24
C GLU A 218 -18.33 11.86 -13.13
N PRO A 219 -19.41 12.42 -12.57
CA PRO A 219 -20.18 11.76 -11.50
C PRO A 219 -20.97 10.54 -12.01
N PRO A 220 -21.39 9.61 -11.13
CA PRO A 220 -22.18 8.43 -11.52
C PRO A 220 -23.48 8.75 -12.26
N THR A 221 -24.00 9.98 -12.14
CA THR A 221 -25.21 10.45 -12.84
C THR A 221 -25.09 10.47 -14.36
N VAL A 222 -23.88 10.36 -14.93
CA VAL A 222 -23.69 10.24 -16.38
C VAL A 222 -23.92 8.83 -16.93
N GLY A 223 -24.24 7.85 -16.05
CA GLY A 223 -24.42 6.45 -16.42
C GLY A 223 -23.09 5.71 -16.56
N THR A 224 -23.07 4.59 -17.31
CA THR A 224 -21.89 3.72 -17.48
C THR A 224 -20.57 4.40 -17.87
N PRO A 225 -20.52 5.57 -18.54
CA PRO A 225 -19.27 6.24 -18.79
C PRO A 225 -18.55 6.73 -17.54
N PHE A 226 -19.19 6.75 -16.37
CA PHE A 226 -18.50 7.07 -15.12
C PHE A 226 -17.35 6.08 -14.83
N THR A 227 -17.52 4.77 -15.12
CA THR A 227 -16.45 3.77 -14.96
C THR A 227 -15.71 3.48 -16.27
N THR A 228 -16.34 3.69 -17.42
CA THR A 228 -15.76 3.27 -18.72
C THR A 228 -15.20 4.42 -19.56
N GLY A 229 -15.38 5.67 -19.15
CA GLY A 229 -15.04 6.88 -19.91
C GLY A 229 -13.56 7.27 -19.93
N PHE A 230 -12.66 6.31 -20.06
CA PHE A 230 -11.23 6.58 -20.28
C PHE A 230 -11.00 7.13 -21.70
N GLU A 231 -9.91 7.88 -21.89
CA GLU A 231 -9.47 8.36 -23.20
C GLU A 231 -8.08 7.85 -23.53
N GLU A 232 -7.98 6.86 -24.41
CA GLU A 232 -6.70 6.42 -24.96
C GLU A 232 -6.28 7.36 -26.08
N ARG A 233 -5.06 7.89 -26.00
CA ARG A 233 -4.50 8.82 -26.98
C ARG A 233 -3.04 8.53 -27.24
N THR A 234 -2.54 9.08 -28.33
CA THR A 234 -1.11 9.20 -28.57
C THR A 234 -0.73 10.67 -28.46
N ILE A 235 0.44 10.96 -27.90
CA ILE A 235 1.00 12.31 -27.89
C ILE A 235 1.39 12.69 -29.31
N LYS A 236 0.72 13.70 -29.88
CA LYS A 236 1.05 14.26 -31.19
C LYS A 236 2.25 15.20 -31.12
N SER A 237 2.34 15.99 -30.06
CA SER A 237 3.51 16.82 -29.75
C SER A 237 3.48 17.21 -28.28
N ILE A 238 4.64 17.60 -27.75
CA ILE A 238 4.79 18.02 -26.36
C ILE A 238 5.73 19.22 -26.25
N ALA A 239 5.34 20.21 -25.46
CA ALA A 239 6.13 21.40 -25.16
C ALA A 239 6.06 21.69 -23.66
N GLY A 240 7.13 21.36 -22.92
CA GLY A 240 7.11 21.40 -21.47
C GLY A 240 6.04 20.46 -20.90
N SER A 241 5.04 21.02 -20.22
CA SER A 241 3.91 20.27 -19.66
C SER A 241 2.63 20.31 -20.50
N VAL A 242 2.67 20.95 -21.68
CA VAL A 242 1.53 21.01 -22.60
C VAL A 242 1.65 19.87 -23.62
N ILE A 243 0.60 19.06 -23.69
CA ILE A 243 0.50 17.88 -24.55
C ILE A 243 -0.58 18.14 -25.60
N THR A 244 -0.22 18.00 -26.87
CA THR A 244 -1.19 17.95 -27.96
C THR A 244 -1.58 16.49 -28.20
N LEU A 245 -2.88 16.21 -28.16
CA LEU A 245 -3.44 14.88 -28.36
C LEU A 245 -3.51 14.54 -29.85
N SER A 246 -3.41 13.25 -30.20
CA SER A 246 -3.60 12.74 -31.56
C SER A 246 -5.00 13.05 -32.12
N SER A 247 -6.00 13.06 -31.25
CA SER A 247 -7.35 13.57 -31.48
C SER A 247 -7.86 14.26 -30.22
N GLY A 248 -8.76 15.24 -30.37
CA GLY A 248 -9.33 15.94 -29.22
C GLY A 248 -10.04 14.99 -28.25
N ALA A 249 -10.15 15.39 -26.97
CA ALA A 249 -10.92 14.64 -25.98
C ALA A 249 -12.36 14.42 -26.50
N SER A 250 -12.85 13.20 -26.47
CA SER A 250 -14.21 12.85 -26.91
C SER A 250 -15.27 13.29 -25.89
N ARG A 251 -14.87 13.49 -24.63
CA ARG A 251 -15.73 13.84 -23.49
C ARG A 251 -15.07 14.86 -22.54
N PRO A 252 -15.85 15.49 -21.66
CA PRO A 252 -15.28 16.35 -20.63
C PRO A 252 -14.69 15.51 -19.48
N HIS A 253 -13.59 16.00 -18.92
CA HIS A 253 -13.02 15.53 -17.66
C HIS A 253 -13.04 16.71 -16.68
N PRO A 254 -14.13 16.92 -15.93
CA PRO A 254 -14.28 18.06 -15.04
C PRO A 254 -13.28 18.01 -13.87
N MET A 255 -12.93 19.19 -13.36
CA MET A 255 -12.27 19.31 -12.06
C MET A 255 -13.31 19.11 -10.96
N VAL A 256 -13.08 18.14 -10.08
CA VAL A 256 -14.02 17.74 -9.02
C VAL A 256 -13.73 18.55 -7.77
N ASN A 257 -14.79 19.14 -7.19
CA ASN A 257 -14.74 19.92 -5.96
C ASN A 257 -13.66 21.03 -5.93
N LYS A 258 -13.22 21.52 -7.10
CA LYS A 258 -12.07 22.46 -7.24
C LYS A 258 -10.76 21.94 -6.60
N LEU A 259 -10.62 20.62 -6.44
CA LEU A 259 -9.46 19.99 -5.82
C LEU A 259 -8.84 18.93 -6.72
N TRP A 260 -9.66 18.04 -7.28
CA TRP A 260 -9.18 16.86 -7.99
C TRP A 260 -9.42 16.97 -9.49
N THR A 261 -8.51 16.38 -10.25
CA THR A 261 -8.42 16.49 -11.71
C THR A 261 -7.98 15.15 -12.27
N ALA A 262 -8.35 14.87 -13.51
CA ALA A 262 -8.04 13.59 -14.14
C ALA A 262 -6.54 13.25 -14.11
N GLU A 263 -6.25 12.00 -13.77
CA GLU A 263 -4.96 11.37 -13.94
C GLU A 263 -4.72 11.08 -15.43
N VAL A 264 -3.45 11.19 -15.84
CA VAL A 264 -2.95 10.85 -17.16
C VAL A 264 -1.81 9.87 -16.98
N MET A 265 -1.99 8.65 -17.46
CA MET A 265 -0.99 7.58 -17.41
C MET A 265 -0.24 7.54 -18.73
N ASN A 266 1.10 7.47 -18.70
CA ASN A 266 1.91 7.16 -19.86
C ASN A 266 2.18 5.64 -19.90
N LEU A 267 1.65 4.98 -20.92
CA LEU A 267 1.65 3.52 -21.05
C LEU A 267 2.88 2.99 -21.82
N THR A 268 3.75 3.88 -22.31
CA THR A 268 4.86 3.51 -23.21
C THR A 268 6.16 3.27 -22.47
N ARG A 269 6.74 2.07 -22.66
CA ARG A 269 8.10 1.70 -22.22
C ARG A 269 8.91 1.11 -23.37
N ASN A 270 10.23 1.17 -23.24
CA ASN A 270 11.18 0.69 -24.26
C ASN A 270 11.87 -0.63 -23.90
N VAL A 271 11.58 -1.20 -22.72
CA VAL A 271 11.81 -2.62 -22.40
C VAL A 271 10.45 -3.29 -22.29
N ARG A 272 10.26 -4.41 -22.99
CA ARG A 272 8.94 -5.03 -23.15
C ARG A 272 8.99 -6.55 -23.02
N ILE A 273 8.06 -7.11 -22.25
CA ILE A 273 7.80 -8.55 -22.17
C ILE A 273 6.33 -8.77 -22.57
N GLU A 274 6.07 -9.49 -23.66
CA GLU A 274 4.72 -9.50 -24.26
C GLU A 274 4.26 -10.89 -24.66
N GLY A 275 2.99 -11.21 -24.42
CA GLY A 275 2.26 -12.20 -25.20
C GLY A 275 1.73 -11.61 -26.52
N THR A 276 0.63 -12.15 -27.03
CA THR A 276 -0.12 -11.59 -28.17
C THR A 276 -1.59 -11.39 -27.82
N GLU A 277 -2.34 -10.66 -28.65
CA GLU A 277 -3.77 -10.45 -28.44
C GLU A 277 -4.56 -11.77 -28.42
N GLU A 278 -4.09 -12.77 -29.17
CA GLU A 278 -4.69 -14.10 -29.29
C GLU A 278 -4.24 -15.08 -28.19
N GLY A 279 -3.19 -14.77 -27.44
CA GLY A 279 -2.69 -15.66 -26.41
C GLY A 279 -1.76 -14.98 -25.41
N ARG A 280 -2.10 -15.11 -24.13
CA ARG A 280 -1.40 -14.45 -23.03
C ARG A 280 -0.33 -15.31 -22.40
N ALA A 281 0.85 -14.70 -22.17
CA ALA A 281 1.95 -15.32 -21.44
C ALA A 281 1.84 -15.05 -19.93
N HIS A 282 2.86 -15.41 -19.16
CA HIS A 282 2.97 -15.06 -17.74
C HIS A 282 4.43 -14.76 -17.37
N LEU A 283 4.64 -14.08 -16.23
CA LEU A 283 5.93 -13.96 -15.57
C LEU A 283 5.83 -14.58 -14.19
N PHE A 284 6.60 -15.65 -13.98
CA PHE A 284 6.69 -16.39 -12.72
C PHE A 284 8.09 -16.28 -12.15
N ILE A 285 8.20 -15.81 -10.90
CA ILE A 285 9.45 -15.56 -10.21
C ILE A 285 9.44 -16.36 -8.90
N ARG A 286 10.28 -17.39 -8.85
CA ARG A 286 10.58 -18.17 -7.66
C ARG A 286 12.09 -18.20 -7.52
N SER A 287 12.63 -17.07 -7.06
CA SER A 287 14.06 -16.83 -6.99
C SER A 287 14.51 -16.56 -5.56
N SER A 288 15.71 -17.04 -5.25
CA SER A 288 16.46 -16.73 -4.04
C SER A 288 17.22 -15.39 -4.12
N LYS A 289 17.01 -14.62 -5.19
CA LYS A 289 17.68 -13.36 -5.46
C LYS A 289 16.68 -12.22 -5.70
N PRO A 290 17.02 -10.99 -5.27
CA PRO A 290 16.19 -9.83 -5.57
C PRO A 290 16.21 -9.53 -7.06
N GLN A 291 15.11 -8.95 -7.53
CA GLN A 291 14.88 -8.60 -8.93
C GLN A 291 14.91 -7.08 -9.10
N THR A 292 15.38 -6.60 -10.26
CA THR A 292 15.32 -5.20 -10.64
C THR A 292 14.52 -5.09 -11.93
N ILE A 293 13.28 -4.61 -11.82
CA ILE A 293 12.36 -4.47 -12.95
C ILE A 293 11.86 -3.03 -12.92
N GLN A 294 12.44 -2.19 -13.78
CA GLN A 294 12.21 -0.76 -13.79
C GLN A 294 11.83 -0.29 -15.19
N TYR A 295 10.79 0.55 -15.26
CA TYR A 295 10.32 1.17 -16.50
C TYR A 295 10.12 0.16 -17.64
N THR A 296 9.55 -1.00 -17.31
CA THR A 296 9.28 -2.10 -18.23
C THR A 296 7.78 -2.21 -18.50
N ALA A 297 7.41 -2.53 -19.74
CA ALA A 297 6.03 -2.85 -20.09
C ALA A 297 5.84 -4.37 -20.14
N LEU A 298 4.78 -4.87 -19.48
CA LEU A 298 4.27 -6.21 -19.66
C LEU A 298 2.87 -6.12 -20.27
N ARG A 299 2.62 -6.86 -21.35
CA ARG A 299 1.37 -6.76 -22.11
C ARG A 299 0.89 -8.11 -22.58
N HIS A 300 -0.42 -8.32 -22.58
CA HIS A 300 -1.03 -9.60 -22.94
C HIS A 300 -0.48 -10.73 -22.07
N MET A 301 -0.62 -10.53 -20.75
CA MET A 301 -0.17 -11.47 -19.74
C MET A 301 -1.37 -12.01 -18.95
N GLY A 302 -1.16 -13.05 -18.16
CA GLY A 302 -2.19 -13.60 -17.29
C GLY A 302 -3.26 -14.37 -18.09
N PRO A 303 -2.98 -15.62 -18.49
CA PRO A 303 -3.89 -16.44 -19.27
C PRO A 303 -5.17 -16.78 -18.50
N ARG A 304 -6.23 -17.05 -19.28
CA ARG A 304 -7.54 -17.51 -18.82
C ARG A 304 -8.00 -18.70 -19.66
N LYS A 305 -8.80 -19.59 -19.09
CA LYS A 305 -9.40 -20.71 -19.83
C LYS A 305 -10.79 -21.02 -19.34
N ASP A 306 -11.66 -21.51 -20.22
CA ASP A 306 -12.95 -22.08 -19.82
C ASP A 306 -12.72 -23.50 -19.28
N ARG A 307 -13.00 -23.72 -17.99
CA ARG A 307 -12.81 -25.03 -17.35
C ARG A 307 -14.04 -25.91 -17.38
N LYS A 308 -15.24 -25.34 -17.51
CA LYS A 308 -16.51 -26.07 -17.35
C LYS A 308 -17.45 -25.98 -18.55
N GLY A 309 -16.99 -25.44 -19.68
CA GLY A 309 -17.80 -25.20 -20.86
C GLY A 309 -18.85 -24.10 -20.66
N SER A 310 -18.59 -23.17 -19.73
CA SER A 310 -19.52 -22.11 -19.34
C SER A 310 -19.48 -20.90 -20.27
N ALA A 311 -18.55 -20.87 -21.24
CA ALA A 311 -18.15 -19.74 -22.08
C ALA A 311 -17.47 -18.58 -21.34
N ALA A 312 -17.66 -18.45 -20.01
CA ALA A 312 -16.88 -17.54 -19.19
C ALA A 312 -15.48 -18.14 -18.94
N THR A 313 -14.42 -17.41 -19.27
CA THR A 313 -13.06 -17.87 -18.98
C THR A 313 -12.70 -17.55 -17.53
N GLU A 314 -12.09 -18.51 -16.85
CA GLU A 314 -11.55 -18.32 -15.51
C GLU A 314 -10.05 -18.06 -15.56
N LEU A 315 -9.57 -17.33 -14.56
CA LEU A 315 -8.15 -17.09 -14.38
C LEU A 315 -7.39 -18.43 -14.34
N VAL A 316 -6.16 -18.47 -14.83
CA VAL A 316 -5.25 -19.60 -14.61
C VAL A 316 -4.44 -19.34 -13.34
N ALA A 317 -4.62 -20.16 -12.31
CA ALA A 317 -3.94 -19.97 -11.02
C ALA A 317 -2.42 -19.93 -11.17
N GLY A 318 -1.78 -19.02 -10.45
CA GLY A 318 -0.33 -18.85 -10.42
C GLY A 318 0.32 -18.37 -11.72
N ARG A 319 -0.46 -17.99 -12.75
CA ARG A 319 0.03 -17.47 -14.03
C ARG A 319 -0.50 -16.06 -14.23
N TYR A 320 0.26 -15.09 -13.73
CA TYR A 320 -0.15 -13.70 -13.62
C TYR A 320 0.72 -12.78 -14.48
N GLY A 321 0.39 -11.49 -14.49
CA GLY A 321 1.20 -10.44 -15.12
C GLY A 321 2.65 -10.48 -14.63
N MET A 322 2.84 -10.43 -13.31
CA MET A 322 4.10 -10.59 -12.60
C MET A 322 3.84 -11.28 -11.26
N HIS A 323 4.35 -12.49 -11.10
CA HIS A 323 4.11 -13.34 -9.94
C HIS A 323 5.40 -13.68 -9.21
N PHE A 324 5.69 -13.00 -8.11
CA PHE A 324 6.63 -13.49 -7.11
C PHE A 324 5.94 -14.56 -6.28
N HIS A 325 6.39 -15.79 -6.37
CA HIS A 325 5.74 -16.94 -5.75
C HIS A 325 6.70 -17.65 -4.81
N TYR A 326 6.40 -17.62 -3.51
CA TYR A 326 7.16 -18.32 -2.47
C TYR A 326 8.67 -18.06 -2.57
N SER A 327 9.04 -16.80 -2.86
CA SER A 327 10.43 -16.37 -2.87
C SER A 327 10.97 -16.13 -1.46
N MET A 328 10.08 -16.07 -0.44
CA MET A 328 10.44 -15.83 0.96
C MET A 328 11.31 -14.57 1.09
N ASP A 329 12.44 -14.65 1.79
CA ASP A 329 13.40 -13.55 1.90
C ASP A 329 14.25 -13.35 0.62
N GLY A 330 14.20 -14.28 -0.34
CA GLY A 330 14.90 -14.15 -1.62
C GLY A 330 14.45 -12.93 -2.42
N SER A 331 13.21 -12.48 -2.24
CA SER A 331 12.69 -11.27 -2.89
C SER A 331 13.02 -9.97 -2.14
N ARG A 332 13.55 -10.02 -0.91
CA ARG A 332 13.83 -8.82 -0.12
C ARG A 332 14.83 -7.93 -0.83
N GLY A 333 14.48 -6.66 -1.00
CA GLY A 333 15.30 -5.70 -1.75
C GLY A 333 14.98 -5.65 -3.24
N SER A 334 13.99 -6.40 -3.72
CA SER A 334 13.49 -6.25 -5.09
C SER A 334 12.84 -4.88 -5.28
N LEU A 335 13.12 -4.26 -6.42
CA LEU A 335 12.59 -2.95 -6.82
C LEU A 335 11.81 -3.08 -8.11
N ILE A 336 10.50 -2.83 -8.00
CA ILE A 336 9.53 -2.86 -9.09
C ILE A 336 9.03 -1.42 -9.27
N GLU A 337 9.64 -0.68 -10.20
CA GLU A 337 9.45 0.76 -10.30
C GLU A 337 9.04 1.23 -11.69
N GLY A 338 8.04 2.08 -11.78
CA GLY A 338 7.71 2.77 -13.02
C GLY A 338 7.19 1.87 -14.15
N ASN A 339 6.81 0.63 -13.83
CA ASN A 339 6.40 -0.36 -14.81
C ASN A 339 4.96 -0.15 -15.27
N VAL A 340 4.62 -0.75 -16.41
CA VAL A 340 3.25 -0.79 -16.93
C VAL A 340 2.89 -2.25 -17.14
N ILE A 341 1.87 -2.74 -16.43
CA ILE A 341 1.22 -4.02 -16.76
C ILE A 341 -0.15 -3.67 -17.32
N ARG A 342 -0.41 -4.07 -18.57
CA ARG A 342 -1.68 -3.75 -19.23
C ARG A 342 -2.22 -4.85 -20.12
N ASP A 343 -3.51 -4.77 -20.42
CA ASP A 343 -4.23 -5.74 -21.25
C ASP A 343 -4.04 -7.17 -20.72
N THR A 344 -4.15 -7.32 -19.41
CA THR A 344 -3.85 -8.56 -18.67
C THR A 344 -5.15 -9.27 -18.32
N GLY A 345 -5.20 -10.58 -18.54
CA GLY A 345 -6.37 -11.42 -18.26
C GLY A 345 -6.46 -11.89 -16.82
N ASN A 346 -5.55 -11.48 -15.94
CA ASN A 346 -5.40 -11.99 -14.58
C ASN A 346 -4.73 -10.92 -13.69
N HIS A 347 -4.39 -11.27 -12.45
CA HIS A 347 -3.66 -10.39 -11.52
C HIS A 347 -2.40 -9.78 -12.17
N SER A 348 -2.05 -8.56 -11.76
CA SER A 348 -0.93 -7.81 -12.36
C SER A 348 0.34 -7.92 -11.53
N TYR A 349 0.33 -7.44 -10.29
CA TYR A 349 1.49 -7.41 -9.40
C TYR A 349 1.22 -8.28 -8.18
N VAL A 350 1.92 -9.41 -8.06
CA VAL A 350 1.62 -10.43 -7.05
C VAL A 350 2.87 -10.77 -6.22
N PRO A 351 2.97 -10.29 -4.96
CA PRO A 351 4.01 -10.68 -4.01
C PRO A 351 3.54 -11.83 -3.11
N HIS A 352 3.28 -13.01 -3.67
CA HIS A 352 2.74 -14.16 -2.92
C HIS A 352 3.83 -14.88 -2.13
N VAL A 353 3.74 -14.84 -0.79
CA VAL A 353 4.76 -15.34 0.16
C VAL A 353 6.18 -14.91 -0.23
N SER A 354 6.30 -13.62 -0.56
CA SER A 354 7.51 -13.02 -1.11
C SER A 354 7.71 -11.63 -0.48
N HIS A 355 8.69 -11.53 0.40
CA HIS A 355 8.80 -10.43 1.36
C HIS A 355 9.67 -9.28 0.86
N GLY A 356 9.47 -8.08 1.42
CA GLY A 356 10.35 -6.93 1.26
C GLY A 356 10.46 -6.37 -0.17
N ILE A 357 9.39 -6.47 -0.95
CA ILE A 357 9.32 -5.97 -2.32
C ILE A 357 8.76 -4.54 -2.32
N LYS A 358 9.39 -3.65 -3.08
CA LYS A 358 8.90 -2.28 -3.28
C LYS A 358 8.25 -2.14 -4.66
N PHE A 359 6.98 -1.78 -4.68
CA PHE A 359 6.24 -1.40 -5.88
C PHE A 359 5.99 0.10 -5.85
N ILE A 360 6.71 0.84 -6.70
CA ILE A 360 6.72 2.30 -6.74
C ILE A 360 6.36 2.78 -8.15
N ASP A 361 5.50 3.79 -8.28
CA ASP A 361 5.22 4.46 -9.57
C ASP A 361 4.68 3.53 -10.67
N ASN A 362 4.11 2.39 -10.33
CA ASN A 362 3.65 1.42 -11.32
C ASN A 362 2.22 1.72 -11.80
N ILE A 363 1.94 1.29 -13.03
CA ILE A 363 0.61 1.34 -13.64
C ILE A 363 0.10 -0.09 -13.83
N ALA A 364 -1.12 -0.36 -13.38
CA ALA A 364 -1.95 -1.47 -13.84
C ALA A 364 -3.14 -0.89 -14.62
N TYR A 365 -3.25 -1.21 -15.91
CA TYR A 365 -4.28 -0.60 -16.76
C TYR A 365 -4.98 -1.63 -17.65
N ASN A 366 -6.31 -1.60 -17.71
CA ASN A 366 -7.13 -2.56 -18.47
C ASN A 366 -6.78 -4.00 -18.07
N ILE A 367 -7.06 -4.30 -16.81
CA ILE A 367 -6.72 -5.57 -16.18
C ILE A 367 -7.99 -6.29 -15.76
N THR A 368 -7.91 -7.62 -15.75
CA THR A 368 -8.96 -8.48 -15.20
C THR A 368 -8.51 -9.02 -13.85
N GLU A 369 -9.42 -9.27 -12.92
CA GLU A 369 -9.16 -9.69 -11.53
C GLU A 369 -8.55 -8.58 -10.67
N THR A 370 -8.07 -8.93 -9.48
CA THR A 370 -7.44 -7.96 -8.56
C THR A 370 -6.04 -7.58 -9.06
N ALA A 371 -5.73 -6.29 -9.23
CA ALA A 371 -4.45 -5.88 -9.82
C ALA A 371 -3.25 -6.21 -8.91
N PHE A 372 -3.29 -5.75 -7.66
CA PHE A 372 -2.27 -6.03 -6.63
C PHE A 372 -2.82 -7.05 -5.65
N TRP A 373 -2.23 -8.25 -5.58
CA TRP A 373 -2.91 -9.39 -4.95
C TRP A 373 -1.95 -10.47 -4.42
N TRP A 374 -2.38 -11.25 -3.43
CA TRP A 374 -1.87 -12.60 -3.08
C TRP A 374 -2.94 -13.36 -2.28
N ASP A 375 -2.78 -14.66 -2.06
CA ASP A 375 -3.80 -15.47 -1.40
C ASP A 375 -4.08 -15.04 0.06
N PRO A 376 -5.36 -14.88 0.44
CA PRO A 376 -5.73 -14.65 1.83
C PRO A 376 -5.25 -15.79 2.75
N GLY A 377 -4.61 -15.43 3.86
CA GLY A 377 -4.07 -16.40 4.82
C GLY A 377 -2.60 -16.75 4.60
N ASP A 378 -2.05 -16.46 3.42
CA ASP A 378 -0.63 -16.62 3.12
C ASP A 378 0.10 -15.30 3.44
N PRO A 379 0.93 -15.24 4.51
CA PRO A 379 1.50 -13.98 4.95
C PRO A 379 2.64 -13.53 4.02
N THR A 380 2.58 -12.26 3.62
CA THR A 380 3.68 -11.55 2.96
C THR A 380 4.06 -10.32 3.77
N HIS A 381 5.34 -10.19 4.15
CA HIS A 381 5.82 -9.13 5.03
C HIS A 381 6.58 -8.03 4.28
N ASP A 382 6.55 -6.82 4.84
CA ASP A 382 7.32 -5.63 4.44
C ASP A 382 7.17 -5.21 2.96
N VAL A 383 6.01 -5.45 2.37
CA VAL A 383 5.70 -4.94 1.03
C VAL A 383 5.31 -3.48 1.09
N ILE A 384 5.80 -2.71 0.12
CA ILE A 384 5.48 -1.29 -0.02
C ILE A 384 4.78 -1.07 -1.36
N TYR A 385 3.56 -0.52 -1.29
CA TYR A 385 2.82 0.03 -2.42
C TYR A 385 2.80 1.56 -2.30
N ASP A 386 3.64 2.24 -3.07
CA ASP A 386 3.73 3.70 -3.09
C ASP A 386 3.46 4.28 -4.49
N HIS A 387 2.60 5.29 -4.56
CA HIS A 387 2.37 6.09 -5.76
C HIS A 387 2.05 5.25 -7.03
N ASN A 388 1.36 4.12 -6.85
CA ASN A 388 0.88 3.29 -7.96
C ASN A 388 -0.52 3.75 -8.39
N ILE A 389 -0.86 3.47 -9.65
CA ILE A 389 -2.21 3.67 -10.17
C ILE A 389 -2.77 2.38 -10.77
N VAL A 390 -3.99 2.05 -10.36
CA VAL A 390 -4.81 1.00 -10.99
C VAL A 390 -5.97 1.68 -11.71
N ALA A 391 -6.13 1.36 -12.99
CA ALA A 391 -7.16 1.95 -13.83
C ALA A 391 -7.85 0.89 -14.67
N ASN A 392 -9.18 0.94 -14.73
CA ASN A 392 -10.00 0.04 -15.56
C ASN A 392 -9.76 -1.44 -15.18
N CYS A 393 -10.08 -1.76 -13.93
CA CYS A 393 -9.93 -3.08 -13.32
C CYS A 393 -11.29 -3.78 -13.32
N ARG A 394 -11.39 -4.91 -14.02
CA ARG A 394 -12.66 -5.59 -14.32
C ARG A 394 -12.68 -7.00 -13.76
N PHE A 395 -13.88 -7.54 -13.56
CA PHE A 395 -14.07 -8.98 -13.34
C PHE A 395 -14.80 -9.58 -14.54
N VAL A 396 -14.66 -10.89 -14.72
CA VAL A 396 -15.45 -11.63 -15.71
C VAL A 396 -16.70 -12.15 -15.02
N LYS A 397 -17.86 -11.59 -15.39
CA LYS A 397 -19.15 -12.07 -14.90
C LYS A 397 -19.31 -13.57 -15.17
N ASP A 398 -19.87 -14.29 -14.21
CA ASP A 398 -20.10 -15.75 -14.24
C ASP A 398 -18.82 -16.60 -14.23
N SER A 399 -17.64 -16.00 -14.17
CA SER A 399 -16.37 -16.70 -13.93
C SER A 399 -16.37 -17.31 -12.52
N LEU A 400 -15.74 -18.48 -12.37
CA LEU A 400 -15.63 -19.14 -11.07
C LEU A 400 -14.38 -18.68 -10.31
N ASN A 401 -14.57 -18.35 -9.04
CA ASN A 401 -13.50 -18.04 -8.11
C ASN A 401 -12.72 -19.32 -7.79
N MET A 402 -11.46 -19.36 -8.22
CA MET A 402 -10.57 -20.49 -7.98
C MET A 402 -10.23 -20.72 -6.50
N ASN A 403 -10.35 -19.69 -5.67
CA ASN A 403 -9.90 -19.71 -4.27
C ASN A 403 -11.03 -19.98 -3.27
N ALA A 404 -12.28 -19.98 -3.74
CA ALA A 404 -13.48 -20.14 -2.91
C ALA A 404 -14.34 -21.35 -3.31
N GLU A 405 -13.72 -22.49 -3.55
CA GLU A 405 -14.41 -23.78 -3.82
C GLU A 405 -15.42 -23.71 -5.00
N ASP A 406 -15.04 -23.09 -6.12
CA ASP A 406 -15.91 -22.90 -7.29
C ASP A 406 -17.17 -22.04 -7.06
N ALA A 407 -17.18 -21.17 -6.04
CA ALA A 407 -18.16 -20.09 -5.98
C ALA A 407 -17.95 -19.09 -7.13
N PRO A 408 -18.98 -18.39 -7.65
CA PRO A 408 -18.79 -17.32 -8.63
C PRO A 408 -17.79 -16.25 -8.13
N THR A 409 -16.98 -15.67 -9.01
CA THR A 409 -16.31 -14.39 -8.73
C THR A 409 -17.37 -13.30 -8.69
N PHE A 410 -17.48 -12.60 -7.57
CA PHE A 410 -18.49 -11.57 -7.39
C PHE A 410 -17.98 -10.16 -7.69
N SER A 411 -16.67 -9.95 -7.71
CA SER A 411 -16.05 -8.62 -7.85
C SER A 411 -14.59 -8.69 -8.32
N SER A 412 -14.04 -7.53 -8.70
CA SER A 412 -12.59 -7.29 -8.83
C SER A 412 -12.13 -6.24 -7.81
N SER A 413 -10.83 -5.99 -7.68
CA SER A 413 -10.29 -4.98 -6.76
C SER A 413 -9.01 -4.33 -7.30
N GLY A 414 -8.72 -3.10 -6.92
CA GLY A 414 -7.43 -2.50 -7.26
C GLY A 414 -6.31 -3.14 -6.45
N PHE A 415 -6.44 -3.06 -5.13
CA PHE A 415 -5.51 -3.62 -4.16
C PHE A 415 -6.22 -4.58 -3.21
N GLY A 416 -5.83 -5.85 -3.25
CA GLY A 416 -6.11 -6.83 -2.20
C GLY A 416 -5.07 -6.69 -1.09
N LEU A 417 -5.51 -6.29 0.10
CA LEU A 417 -4.66 -5.98 1.25
C LEU A 417 -4.71 -7.14 2.25
N ASN A 418 -3.98 -8.21 1.93
CA ASN A 418 -4.07 -9.48 2.66
C ASN A 418 -3.10 -9.56 3.85
N THR A 419 -2.92 -10.77 4.39
CA THR A 419 -2.16 -11.02 5.62
C THR A 419 -0.68 -10.74 5.49
N GLY A 420 -0.09 -10.24 6.57
CA GLY A 420 1.33 -9.93 6.67
C GLY A 420 1.60 -8.82 7.68
N ASP A 421 2.88 -8.60 7.95
CA ASP A 421 3.35 -7.58 8.88
C ASP A 421 4.22 -6.56 8.15
N GLY A 422 4.27 -5.32 8.65
CA GLY A 422 5.16 -4.28 8.12
C GLY A 422 4.76 -3.76 6.74
N ASN A 423 3.57 -4.11 6.25
CA ASN A 423 3.11 -3.71 4.93
C ASN A 423 2.60 -2.26 4.91
N ILE A 424 2.88 -1.57 3.80
CA ILE A 424 2.60 -0.14 3.60
C ILE A 424 1.84 0.04 2.29
N CYS A 425 0.74 0.80 2.34
CA CYS A 425 -0.03 1.24 1.19
C CYS A 425 -0.26 2.75 1.30
N HIS A 426 0.43 3.54 0.49
CA HIS A 426 0.32 5.00 0.52
C HIS A 426 0.38 5.65 -0.86
N ASN A 427 -0.29 6.80 -0.99
CA ASN A 427 -0.27 7.64 -2.19
C ASN A 427 -0.78 6.94 -3.47
N ASN A 428 -1.51 5.83 -3.35
CA ASN A 428 -2.01 5.10 -4.51
C ASN A 428 -3.35 5.67 -4.99
N VAL A 429 -3.66 5.41 -6.25
CA VAL A 429 -4.93 5.82 -6.88
C VAL A 429 -5.57 4.61 -7.54
N VAL A 430 -6.89 4.45 -7.35
CA VAL A 430 -7.67 3.47 -8.10
C VAL A 430 -8.84 4.15 -8.79
N VAL A 431 -8.95 3.92 -10.09
CA VAL A 431 -10.01 4.45 -10.94
C VAL A 431 -10.73 3.33 -11.67
N ALA A 432 -12.06 3.27 -11.57
CA ALA A 432 -12.86 2.21 -12.19
C ALA A 432 -12.34 0.79 -11.90
N GLY A 433 -12.07 0.53 -10.63
CA GLY A 433 -11.94 -0.79 -10.03
C GLY A 433 -13.12 -1.08 -9.10
N GLY A 434 -13.05 -2.20 -8.38
CA GLY A 434 -14.16 -2.60 -7.50
C GLY A 434 -15.45 -2.90 -8.25
N GLU A 435 -15.38 -3.24 -9.54
CA GLU A 435 -16.55 -3.63 -10.33
C GLU A 435 -17.10 -4.97 -9.83
N GLY A 436 -18.43 -5.12 -9.85
CA GLY A 436 -19.15 -6.30 -9.35
C GLY A 436 -20.02 -5.97 -8.15
N ASP A 437 -20.17 -6.92 -7.23
CA ASP A 437 -20.82 -6.69 -5.94
C ASP A 437 -19.92 -5.83 -5.05
N TYR A 438 -20.39 -4.62 -4.73
CA TYR A 438 -19.69 -3.66 -3.89
C TYR A 438 -19.45 -4.18 -2.47
N ALA A 439 -20.24 -5.16 -2.01
CA ALA A 439 -20.07 -5.78 -0.70
C ALA A 439 -18.95 -6.84 -0.70
N ASP A 440 -18.49 -7.29 -1.86
CA ASP A 440 -17.47 -8.32 -2.03
C ASP A 440 -16.18 -7.81 -2.67
N GLY A 441 -16.11 -6.56 -3.12
CA GLY A 441 -14.88 -5.97 -3.66
C GLY A 441 -14.87 -4.46 -3.64
N GLY A 442 -13.70 -3.87 -3.85
CA GLY A 442 -13.52 -2.42 -3.88
C GLY A 442 -12.18 -2.02 -4.47
N ALA A 443 -11.98 -0.72 -4.69
CA ALA A 443 -10.70 -0.19 -5.12
C ALA A 443 -9.57 -0.64 -4.17
N TYR A 444 -9.83 -0.57 -2.86
CA TYR A 444 -9.03 -1.22 -1.81
C TYR A 444 -9.90 -2.22 -1.06
N ASN A 445 -9.38 -3.43 -0.82
CA ASN A 445 -10.16 -4.52 -0.26
C ASN A 445 -9.39 -5.28 0.82
N TRP A 446 -10.00 -5.36 2.01
CA TRP A 446 -9.64 -6.33 3.05
C TRP A 446 -10.70 -7.43 3.13
N GLU A 447 -10.26 -8.67 2.92
CA GLU A 447 -11.15 -9.82 2.89
C GLU A 447 -11.49 -10.45 4.25
N ALA A 448 -12.55 -11.27 4.23
CA ALA A 448 -13.10 -12.02 5.34
C ALA A 448 -12.22 -13.22 5.77
N VAL A 449 -11.01 -12.97 6.25
CA VAL A 449 -10.09 -14.01 6.74
C VAL A 449 -9.63 -13.73 8.18
N ILE A 450 -9.18 -14.77 8.88
CA ILE A 450 -8.47 -14.63 10.18
C ILE A 450 -7.13 -13.98 9.85
N ASN A 451 -7.14 -12.66 9.78
CA ASN A 451 -6.05 -11.83 9.29
C ASN A 451 -5.82 -10.72 10.31
N GLU A 452 -4.67 -10.75 10.97
CA GLU A 452 -4.26 -9.61 11.80
C GLU A 452 -3.79 -8.41 10.98
N GLY A 453 -3.34 -8.63 9.72
CA GLY A 453 -2.73 -7.71 8.75
C GLY A 453 -3.24 -6.27 8.83
N VAL A 454 -2.68 -5.55 9.81
CA VAL A 454 -2.80 -4.11 9.98
C VAL A 454 -1.72 -3.50 9.11
N TRP A 455 -2.15 -2.70 8.15
CA TRP A 455 -1.25 -2.01 7.24
C TRP A 455 -1.05 -0.58 7.70
N THR A 456 0.08 0.00 7.32
CA THR A 456 0.14 1.46 7.25
C THR A 456 -0.63 1.89 6.00
N PHE A 457 -1.81 2.48 6.17
CA PHE A 457 -2.66 2.95 5.08
C PHE A 457 -2.86 4.46 5.17
N THR A 458 -2.25 5.22 4.26
CA THR A 458 -2.22 6.69 4.35
C THR A 458 -2.33 7.35 2.98
N ASN A 459 -3.17 8.40 2.85
CA ASN A 459 -3.22 9.26 1.65
C ASN A 459 -3.50 8.50 0.34
N ASN A 460 -4.34 7.47 0.39
CA ASN A 460 -4.79 6.76 -0.80
C ASN A 460 -6.08 7.38 -1.34
N MET A 461 -6.29 7.25 -2.64
CA MET A 461 -7.44 7.79 -3.35
C MET A 461 -8.17 6.70 -4.14
N SER A 462 -9.50 6.83 -4.19
CA SER A 462 -10.34 6.04 -5.09
C SER A 462 -11.39 6.94 -5.74
N HIS A 463 -11.61 6.81 -7.04
CA HIS A 463 -12.78 7.43 -7.66
C HIS A 463 -13.36 6.66 -8.83
N ASN A 464 -14.63 6.92 -9.12
CA ASN A 464 -15.32 6.30 -10.24
C ASN A 464 -15.32 4.75 -10.18
N ASN A 465 -15.29 4.19 -8.96
CA ASN A 465 -15.32 2.75 -8.69
C ASN A 465 -16.74 2.25 -8.35
N GLY A 466 -16.95 0.94 -8.38
CA GLY A 466 -18.12 0.33 -7.73
C GLY A 466 -18.11 0.56 -6.22
N ASN A 467 -16.97 0.31 -5.58
CA ASN A 467 -16.71 0.64 -4.18
C ASN A 467 -15.31 1.23 -4.02
N GLY A 468 -15.15 2.28 -3.23
CA GLY A 468 -13.85 2.90 -2.94
C GLY A 468 -13.00 2.05 -2.00
N LEU A 469 -13.48 1.83 -0.77
CA LEU A 469 -12.80 1.03 0.24
C LEU A 469 -13.76 0.02 0.86
N ARG A 470 -13.43 -1.26 0.72
CA ARG A 470 -14.18 -2.37 1.29
C ARG A 470 -13.39 -3.04 2.40
N VAL A 471 -13.98 -3.13 3.58
CA VAL A 471 -13.39 -3.82 4.74
C VAL A 471 -14.32 -4.96 5.16
N TRP A 472 -13.78 -6.17 5.24
CA TRP A 472 -14.40 -7.32 5.92
C TRP A 472 -13.42 -8.06 6.84
N GLN A 473 -12.36 -7.39 7.29
CA GLN A 473 -11.39 -7.95 8.22
C GLN A 473 -11.95 -7.97 9.65
N ASN A 474 -11.85 -9.14 10.30
CA ASN A 474 -12.17 -9.32 11.71
C ASN A 474 -10.88 -9.26 12.52
N SER A 475 -10.66 -8.14 13.21
CA SER A 475 -9.49 -7.93 14.06
C SER A 475 -9.86 -7.09 15.27
N THR A 476 -9.34 -7.47 16.44
CA THR A 476 -9.50 -6.71 17.69
C THR A 476 -8.45 -5.61 17.84
N ARG A 477 -7.38 -5.63 17.03
CA ARG A 477 -6.39 -4.56 16.94
C ARG A 477 -6.98 -3.38 16.20
N ASN A 478 -6.62 -2.17 16.62
CA ASN A 478 -7.05 -0.96 15.94
C ASN A 478 -6.31 -0.79 14.60
N HIS A 479 -7.01 -1.02 13.50
CA HIS A 479 -6.51 -0.69 12.16
C HIS A 479 -6.91 0.74 11.79
N VAL A 480 -5.91 1.55 11.44
CA VAL A 480 -6.09 2.98 11.14
C VAL A 480 -6.04 3.21 9.64
N ILE A 481 -7.08 3.83 9.11
CA ILE A 481 -7.17 4.33 7.74
C ILE A 481 -7.00 5.84 7.81
N GLU A 482 -5.83 6.36 7.40
CA GLU A 482 -5.53 7.80 7.46
C GLU A 482 -5.71 8.48 6.09
N ASP A 483 -6.36 9.64 6.10
CA ASP A 483 -6.44 10.58 4.97
C ASP A 483 -6.91 9.95 3.66
N PHE A 484 -7.90 9.07 3.73
CA PHE A 484 -8.49 8.43 2.55
C PHE A 484 -9.39 9.39 1.78
N ILE A 485 -9.19 9.48 0.46
CA ILE A 485 -10.02 10.31 -0.42
C ILE A 485 -10.87 9.41 -1.32
N ALA A 486 -12.18 9.63 -1.31
CA ALA A 486 -13.11 8.96 -2.20
C ALA A 486 -14.02 9.97 -2.90
N TYR A 487 -14.15 9.89 -4.22
CA TYR A 487 -15.20 10.64 -4.91
C TYR A 487 -15.83 9.87 -6.05
N HIS A 488 -17.11 10.13 -6.33
CA HIS A 488 -17.83 9.55 -7.47
C HIS A 488 -17.77 8.01 -7.60
N ASN A 489 -17.43 7.28 -6.54
CA ASN A 489 -17.68 5.85 -6.41
C ASN A 489 -19.18 5.57 -6.19
N ALA A 490 -19.69 4.37 -6.49
CA ALA A 490 -21.08 4.04 -6.13
C ALA A 490 -21.25 3.93 -4.60
N VAL A 491 -20.26 3.33 -3.91
CA VAL A 491 -20.08 3.41 -2.46
C VAL A 491 -18.67 3.94 -2.17
N GLY A 492 -18.53 4.91 -1.26
CA GLY A 492 -17.22 5.46 -0.90
C GLY A 492 -16.46 4.52 0.03
N ILE A 493 -17.10 4.16 1.14
CA ILE A 493 -16.59 3.20 2.12
C ILE A 493 -17.70 2.21 2.47
N PHE A 494 -17.39 0.92 2.38
CA PHE A 494 -18.20 -0.14 2.93
C PHE A 494 -17.41 -0.85 4.02
N HIS A 495 -17.79 -0.64 5.28
CA HIS A 495 -17.17 -1.27 6.42
C HIS A 495 -18.08 -2.37 6.96
N GLY A 496 -17.71 -3.64 6.78
CA GLY A 496 -18.40 -4.76 7.40
C GLY A 496 -17.45 -5.61 8.23
N ALA A 497 -18.00 -6.27 9.25
CA ALA A 497 -17.31 -7.27 10.06
C ALA A 497 -18.29 -7.88 11.06
N TYR A 498 -17.92 -9.02 11.63
CA TYR A 498 -18.64 -9.58 12.77
C TYR A 498 -18.36 -8.77 14.04
N ALA A 499 -17.09 -8.42 14.25
CA ALA A 499 -16.60 -7.74 15.43
C ALA A 499 -15.19 -7.21 15.13
N ASN A 500 -14.98 -5.89 15.08
CA ASN A 500 -13.66 -5.34 14.85
C ASN A 500 -13.41 -3.97 15.51
N SER A 501 -12.15 -3.53 15.41
CA SER A 501 -11.68 -2.23 15.88
C SER A 501 -11.01 -1.51 14.72
N TYR A 502 -11.62 -0.41 14.28
CA TYR A 502 -11.15 0.34 13.11
C TYR A 502 -11.27 1.83 13.37
N THR A 503 -10.27 2.60 12.94
CA THR A 503 -10.28 4.05 13.01
C THR A 503 -10.10 4.62 11.61
N TYR A 504 -11.14 5.28 11.10
CA TYR A 504 -11.07 6.12 9.92
C TYR A 504 -10.77 7.54 10.38
N ASN A 505 -9.62 8.09 10.03
CA ASN A 505 -9.16 9.38 10.52
C ASN A 505 -8.72 10.30 9.38
N GLY A 506 -9.39 11.45 9.25
CA GLY A 506 -9.11 12.40 8.17
C GLY A 506 -9.67 11.96 6.82
N GLY A 507 -9.40 12.75 5.78
CA GLY A 507 -9.86 12.47 4.41
C GLY A 507 -11.21 13.06 4.04
N ILE A 508 -11.62 12.80 2.79
CA ILE A 508 -12.81 13.41 2.18
C ILE A 508 -13.58 12.36 1.37
N LEU A 509 -14.89 12.27 1.62
CA LEU A 509 -15.84 11.54 0.77
C LEU A 509 -16.71 12.56 0.03
N TYR A 510 -16.51 12.71 -1.29
CA TYR A 510 -17.25 13.67 -2.12
C TYR A 510 -18.20 12.96 -3.09
N GLY A 511 -19.50 13.20 -2.94
CA GLY A 511 -20.55 12.49 -3.66
C GLY A 511 -20.54 10.99 -3.35
N ASN A 512 -20.11 10.61 -2.14
CA ASN A 512 -19.84 9.22 -1.77
C ASN A 512 -20.36 8.90 -0.37
N PRO A 513 -21.20 7.86 -0.22
CA PRO A 513 -21.70 7.44 1.09
C PRO A 513 -20.68 6.56 1.81
N MET A 514 -20.78 6.51 3.14
CA MET A 514 -20.16 5.51 3.99
C MET A 514 -21.25 4.58 4.55
N GLN A 515 -21.11 3.28 4.32
CA GLN A 515 -22.00 2.25 4.87
C GLN A 515 -21.25 1.44 5.93
N ILE A 516 -21.88 1.28 7.10
CA ILE A 516 -21.32 0.58 8.26
C ILE A 516 -22.23 -0.60 8.60
N LYS A 517 -21.69 -1.80 8.36
CA LYS A 517 -22.32 -3.11 8.55
C LYS A 517 -21.54 -3.96 9.57
N ALA A 518 -21.09 -3.33 10.65
CA ALA A 518 -20.24 -4.00 11.65
C ALA A 518 -20.75 -3.79 13.07
N ALA A 519 -20.42 -4.75 13.94
CA ALA A 519 -20.54 -4.63 15.38
C ALA A 519 -19.17 -4.35 16.02
N SER A 520 -19.17 -3.64 17.14
CA SER A 520 -17.97 -3.37 17.93
C SER A 520 -17.92 -4.32 19.13
N SER A 521 -16.87 -5.15 19.21
CA SER A 521 -16.68 -6.12 20.30
C SER A 521 -15.93 -5.57 21.52
N ASN A 522 -15.32 -4.39 21.40
CA ASN A 522 -14.57 -3.77 22.49
C ASN A 522 -14.63 -2.24 22.41
N SER A 523 -14.00 -1.56 23.36
CA SER A 523 -14.05 -0.12 23.53
C SER A 523 -13.20 0.69 22.54
N ASN A 524 -12.40 0.07 21.67
CA ASN A 524 -11.82 0.74 20.50
C ASN A 524 -12.90 1.16 19.51
N ARG A 525 -13.89 0.29 19.28
CA ARG A 525 -15.07 0.49 18.41
C ARG A 525 -14.69 0.66 16.93
N VAL A 526 -15.70 0.78 16.09
CA VAL A 526 -15.57 1.43 14.78
C VAL A 526 -15.63 2.93 15.00
N ARG A 527 -14.57 3.64 14.62
CA ARG A 527 -14.39 5.08 14.81
C ARG A 527 -14.31 5.79 13.47
N VAL A 528 -15.05 6.88 13.32
CA VAL A 528 -14.99 7.80 12.19
C VAL A 528 -14.66 9.18 12.73
N GLU A 529 -13.46 9.67 12.46
CA GLU A 529 -12.92 10.86 13.08
C GLU A 529 -12.38 11.83 12.03
N ASN A 530 -12.66 13.13 12.18
CA ASN A 530 -12.04 14.21 11.38
C ASN A 530 -12.29 14.11 9.85
N ILE A 531 -13.34 13.40 9.42
CA ILE A 531 -13.66 13.22 7.99
C ILE A 531 -14.62 14.30 7.52
N THR A 532 -14.48 14.73 6.26
CA THR A 532 -15.51 15.51 5.57
C THR A 532 -16.28 14.63 4.59
N ILE A 533 -17.59 14.56 4.74
CA ILE A 533 -18.53 13.89 3.82
C ILE A 533 -19.40 14.97 3.17
N ASP A 534 -19.18 15.22 1.90
CA ASP A 534 -19.96 16.15 1.11
C ASP A 534 -20.77 15.37 0.09
N GLY A 535 -22.09 15.30 0.27
CA GLY A 535 -22.97 14.54 -0.60
C GLY A 535 -23.10 15.09 -2.02
N ALA A 536 -22.59 16.30 -2.28
CA ALA A 536 -22.59 16.97 -3.58
C ALA A 536 -23.98 17.06 -4.27
N GLY A 537 -25.06 16.85 -3.53
CA GLY A 537 -26.43 16.74 -4.04
C GLY A 537 -26.72 15.43 -4.80
N ILE A 538 -25.80 14.46 -4.80
CA ILE A 538 -25.94 13.23 -5.62
C ILE A 538 -26.20 11.97 -4.79
N ILE A 539 -25.85 11.95 -3.49
CA ILE A 539 -26.15 10.83 -2.58
C ILE A 539 -27.32 11.13 -1.65
N ASP A 540 -28.04 10.09 -1.24
CA ASP A 540 -29.18 10.22 -0.33
C ASP A 540 -28.73 10.39 1.12
N HIS A 541 -27.74 9.59 1.54
CA HIS A 541 -27.23 9.53 2.91
C HIS A 541 -25.71 9.75 2.94
N GLY A 542 -25.22 10.50 3.92
CA GLY A 542 -23.79 10.64 4.16
C GLY A 542 -23.20 9.39 4.81
N ILE A 543 -23.70 9.06 6.00
CA ILE A 543 -23.40 7.81 6.72
C ILE A 543 -24.68 7.00 6.86
N GLU A 544 -24.59 5.71 6.55
CA GLU A 544 -25.66 4.75 6.77
C GLU A 544 -25.14 3.61 7.66
N VAL A 545 -25.73 3.45 8.85
CA VAL A 545 -25.52 2.25 9.68
C VAL A 545 -26.57 1.24 9.24
N ILE A 546 -26.13 0.06 8.81
CA ILE A 546 -27.01 -0.96 8.23
C ILE A 546 -26.88 -2.27 9.00
N HIS A 547 -27.87 -3.16 8.82
CA HIS A 547 -27.94 -4.47 9.45
C HIS A 547 -26.60 -5.21 9.48
N SER A 548 -26.03 -5.42 10.68
CA SER A 548 -24.84 -6.23 10.92
C SER A 548 -25.20 -7.68 11.28
N PRO A 549 -24.34 -8.66 10.95
CA PRO A 549 -24.58 -10.07 11.28
C PRO A 549 -24.59 -10.39 12.78
N LEU A 550 -24.10 -9.48 13.63
CA LEU A 550 -24.12 -9.61 15.09
C LEU A 550 -24.58 -8.30 15.76
N PRO A 551 -25.17 -8.38 16.98
CA PRO A 551 -25.38 -7.21 17.84
C PRO A 551 -24.06 -6.54 18.22
N GLY A 552 -24.05 -5.21 18.33
CA GLY A 552 -22.89 -4.46 18.81
C GLY A 552 -23.01 -4.08 20.28
N ASP A 553 -22.02 -4.45 21.10
CA ASP A 553 -21.97 -4.08 22.52
C ASP A 553 -21.59 -2.62 22.74
N LYS A 554 -20.99 -1.99 21.73
CA LYS A 554 -20.53 -0.60 21.74
C LYS A 554 -21.03 0.14 20.50
N PRO A 555 -21.34 1.44 20.63
CA PRO A 555 -21.82 2.22 19.52
C PRO A 555 -20.71 2.50 18.49
N VAL A 556 -21.12 2.72 17.24
CA VAL A 556 -20.26 3.36 16.23
C VAL A 556 -19.93 4.77 16.73
N PHE A 557 -18.64 5.11 16.77
CA PHE A 557 -18.15 6.36 17.35
C PHE A 557 -17.78 7.34 16.23
N ILE A 558 -18.51 8.44 16.13
CA ILE A 558 -18.32 9.45 15.09
C ILE A 558 -17.95 10.77 15.75
N ARG A 559 -16.78 11.33 15.45
CA ARG A 559 -16.27 12.53 16.11
C ARG A 559 -15.68 13.55 15.15
N ASN A 560 -16.04 14.81 15.31
CA ASN A 560 -15.52 15.92 14.52
C ASN A 560 -15.63 15.67 13.00
N VAL A 561 -16.72 15.02 12.60
CA VAL A 561 -17.03 14.77 11.19
C VAL A 561 -17.90 15.89 10.68
N THR A 562 -17.64 16.35 9.46
CA THR A 562 -18.51 17.29 8.75
C THR A 562 -19.33 16.50 7.73
N ILE A 563 -20.67 16.60 7.78
CA ILE A 563 -21.56 15.98 6.79
C ILE A 563 -22.48 17.06 6.22
N ARG A 564 -22.52 17.18 4.89
CA ARG A 564 -23.38 18.14 4.19
C ARG A 564 -23.82 17.66 2.82
N GLY A 565 -24.71 18.39 2.16
CA GLY A 565 -25.04 18.19 0.74
C GLY A 565 -25.71 16.85 0.40
N CYS A 566 -26.28 16.15 1.38
CA CYS A 566 -27.02 14.89 1.18
C CYS A 566 -28.49 15.19 0.85
N LYS A 567 -29.14 14.37 0.01
CA LYS A 567 -30.53 14.59 -0.43
C LYS A 567 -31.59 14.27 0.63
N VAL A 568 -31.34 13.25 1.47
CA VAL A 568 -32.32 12.73 2.43
C VAL A 568 -31.88 13.00 3.86
N ALA A 569 -30.72 12.46 4.26
CA ALA A 569 -30.21 12.63 5.63
C ALA A 569 -28.68 12.69 5.64
N ALA A 570 -28.12 13.38 6.63
CA ALA A 570 -26.70 13.31 6.88
C ALA A 570 -26.31 11.94 7.46
N LEU A 571 -27.15 11.41 8.36
CA LEU A 571 -27.00 10.09 8.94
C LEU A 571 -28.33 9.36 8.98
N LEU A 572 -28.33 8.10 8.56
CA LEU A 572 -29.44 7.18 8.68
C LEU A 572 -28.96 5.91 9.41
N ASP A 573 -29.64 5.53 10.48
CA ASP A 573 -29.43 4.24 11.15
C ASP A 573 -30.58 3.29 10.79
N SER A 574 -30.26 2.28 9.98
CA SER A 574 -31.14 1.31 9.35
C SER A 574 -30.89 -0.13 9.84
N ALA A 575 -30.29 -0.30 11.01
CA ALA A 575 -30.00 -1.62 11.54
C ALA A 575 -31.28 -2.34 12.04
N ALA A 576 -31.54 -3.52 11.48
CA ALA A 576 -32.61 -4.41 11.90
C ALA A 576 -32.28 -5.85 11.45
N PRO A 577 -32.56 -6.88 12.25
CA PRO A 577 -33.25 -6.88 13.56
C PRO A 577 -32.35 -6.62 14.79
N GLU A 578 -31.04 -6.55 14.64
CA GLU A 578 -30.08 -6.32 15.71
C GLU A 578 -30.07 -4.84 16.11
N VAL A 579 -29.84 -4.58 17.40
CA VAL A 579 -29.71 -3.21 17.90
C VAL A 579 -28.28 -2.74 17.65
N HIS A 580 -28.15 -1.67 16.88
CA HIS A 580 -26.92 -0.88 16.81
C HIS A 580 -27.16 0.51 17.42
N SER A 581 -26.10 1.12 17.92
CA SER A 581 -26.18 2.47 18.47
C SER A 581 -25.06 3.30 17.87
N THR A 582 -25.30 4.61 17.78
CA THR A 582 -24.39 5.54 17.13
C THR A 582 -24.16 6.75 18.02
N ASP A 583 -22.90 7.10 18.23
CA ASP A 583 -22.49 8.29 18.96
C ASP A 583 -21.95 9.34 17.99
N LEU A 584 -22.49 10.56 18.04
CA LEU A 584 -22.00 11.72 17.31
C LEU A 584 -21.45 12.76 18.29
N ILE A 585 -20.16 13.08 18.19
CA ILE A 585 -19.45 13.98 19.10
C ILE A 585 -18.85 15.14 18.31
N GLN A 586 -19.33 16.35 18.57
CA GLN A 586 -18.84 17.58 17.96
C GLN A 586 -18.81 17.55 16.42
N CYS A 587 -19.76 16.83 15.81
CA CYS A 587 -19.91 16.80 14.35
C CYS A 587 -20.62 18.06 13.83
N THR A 588 -20.25 18.50 12.63
CA THR A 588 -20.94 19.56 11.89
C THR A 588 -21.89 18.91 10.89
N ILE A 589 -23.19 18.99 11.14
CA ILE A 589 -24.20 18.26 10.36
C ILE A 589 -25.16 19.23 9.67
N GLU A 590 -25.19 19.20 8.34
CA GLU A 590 -26.22 19.81 7.50
C GLU A 590 -27.14 18.70 6.95
N GLY A 591 -28.37 18.62 7.47
CA GLY A 591 -29.36 17.61 7.08
C GLY A 591 -29.96 16.88 8.28
N ALA A 592 -30.85 15.94 8.01
CA ALA A 592 -31.52 15.15 9.05
C ALA A 592 -30.58 14.07 9.65
N ILE A 593 -30.87 13.69 10.90
CA ILE A 593 -30.33 12.49 11.56
C ILE A 593 -31.53 11.61 11.85
N LEU A 594 -31.58 10.42 11.23
CA LEU A 594 -32.79 9.59 11.20
C LEU A 594 -32.51 8.17 11.73
N LEU A 595 -33.48 7.63 12.45
CA LEU A 595 -33.65 6.18 12.63
C LEU A 595 -34.59 5.69 11.52
N HIS A 596 -34.25 4.57 10.88
CA HIS A 596 -35.12 3.93 9.91
C HIS A 596 -36.42 3.45 10.58
N PRO A 597 -37.57 3.48 9.88
CA PRO A 597 -38.82 2.99 10.46
C PRO A 597 -38.75 1.56 11.04
N ASP A 598 -37.95 0.71 10.40
CA ASP A 598 -37.75 -0.69 10.77
C ASP A 598 -36.65 -0.94 11.82
N ALA A 599 -35.98 0.12 12.32
CA ALA A 599 -34.96 0.05 13.37
C ALA A 599 -35.33 -0.92 14.53
N ALA A 600 -34.39 -1.50 15.25
CA ALA A 600 -34.76 -2.26 16.45
C ALA A 600 -35.26 -1.31 17.57
N ALA A 601 -36.13 -1.77 18.47
CA ALA A 601 -36.71 -0.91 19.53
C ALA A 601 -35.67 -0.34 20.51
N GLY A 602 -34.52 -1.01 20.65
CA GLY A 602 -33.40 -0.59 21.49
C GLY A 602 -32.39 0.32 20.81
N GLU A 603 -32.59 0.70 19.55
CA GLU A 603 -31.62 1.54 18.83
C GLU A 603 -31.62 2.97 19.31
N THR A 604 -30.40 3.51 19.42
CA THR A 604 -30.18 4.85 19.92
C THR A 604 -29.12 5.58 19.11
N ILE A 605 -29.40 6.83 18.75
CA ILE A 605 -28.40 7.77 18.25
C ILE A 605 -28.20 8.84 19.30
N ARG A 606 -27.01 8.93 19.89
CA ARG A 606 -26.65 9.95 20.88
C ARG A 606 -25.83 11.04 20.22
N VAL A 607 -26.19 12.29 20.49
CA VAL A 607 -25.54 13.46 19.90
C VAL A 607 -25.05 14.37 21.01
N GLN A 608 -23.74 14.63 21.02
CA GLN A 608 -23.08 15.64 21.85
C GLN A 608 -22.53 16.73 20.93
N PRO A 609 -23.24 17.86 20.77
CA PRO A 609 -22.79 18.93 19.88
C PRO A 609 -21.54 19.65 20.43
N ALA A 610 -20.87 20.44 19.58
CA ALA A 610 -19.74 21.29 19.99
C ALA A 610 -20.14 22.31 21.06
N SER A 611 -21.38 22.78 21.01
CA SER A 611 -22.01 23.65 22.01
C SER A 611 -23.49 23.31 22.13
N GLY A 612 -24.04 23.38 23.35
CA GLY A 612 -25.46 23.14 23.61
C GLY A 612 -25.73 21.84 24.36
N GLN A 613 -27.01 21.48 24.47
CA GLN A 613 -27.49 20.33 25.24
C GLN A 613 -27.32 19.02 24.45
N PRO A 614 -26.63 18.00 25.00
CA PRO A 614 -26.62 16.66 24.42
C PRO A 614 -28.02 16.04 24.43
N TYR A 615 -28.33 15.24 23.41
CA TYR A 615 -29.62 14.59 23.23
C TYR A 615 -29.47 13.18 22.64
N GLN A 616 -30.52 12.38 22.77
CA GLN A 616 -30.63 11.06 22.15
C GLN A 616 -31.88 10.97 21.29
N ILE A 617 -31.78 10.25 20.17
CA ILE A 617 -32.88 9.90 19.27
C ILE A 617 -33.15 8.41 19.46
N THR A 618 -34.43 8.09 19.66
CA THR A 618 -34.95 6.73 19.82
C THR A 618 -36.21 6.56 18.96
N LYS A 619 -36.74 5.34 18.83
CA LYS A 619 -38.05 5.13 18.20
C LYS A 619 -39.19 5.92 18.84
N SER A 620 -39.11 6.18 20.15
CA SER A 620 -40.11 6.97 20.89
C SER A 620 -39.96 8.48 20.72
N GLY A 621 -38.92 8.95 20.03
CA GLY A 621 -38.62 10.35 19.81
C GLY A 621 -37.28 10.79 20.41
N THR A 622 -37.10 12.11 20.50
CA THR A 622 -35.86 12.76 20.94
C THR A 622 -35.96 13.26 22.38
N GLY A 623 -34.91 13.06 23.17
CA GLY A 623 -34.84 13.55 24.56
C GLY A 623 -33.45 14.00 24.97
N ASN A 624 -33.36 14.92 25.92
CA ASN A 624 -32.08 15.43 26.43
C ASN A 624 -31.37 14.37 27.29
N ILE A 625 -30.04 14.34 27.22
CA ILE A 625 -29.17 13.47 28.03
C ILE A 625 -28.01 14.26 28.62
N ALA A 626 -27.34 13.69 29.62
CA ALA A 626 -26.08 14.26 30.13
C ALA A 626 -24.96 14.14 29.08
N PRO A 627 -23.91 14.98 29.15
CA PRO A 627 -22.68 14.76 28.39
C PRO A 627 -22.16 13.34 28.59
N PHE A 628 -21.71 12.71 27.51
CA PHE A 628 -21.33 11.28 27.50
C PHE A 628 -19.95 11.01 26.89
N ALA A 629 -19.24 12.03 26.41
CA ALA A 629 -17.93 11.91 25.81
C ALA A 629 -17.04 13.13 26.11
N ALA A 630 -15.72 12.98 25.96
CA ALA A 630 -14.80 14.10 26.04
C ALA A 630 -14.98 15.06 24.85
N THR A 631 -14.97 16.37 25.11
CA THR A 631 -15.01 17.45 24.10
C THR A 631 -13.62 17.95 23.71
N SER A 632 -12.57 17.45 24.36
CA SER A 632 -11.18 17.69 24.00
C SER A 632 -10.48 16.34 23.79
N TRP A 633 -9.70 16.22 22.72
CA TRP A 633 -8.94 15.02 22.38
C TRP A 633 -7.63 15.40 21.71
N GLY A 634 -6.62 14.57 21.87
CA GLY A 634 -5.35 14.72 21.17
C GLY A 634 -5.34 14.36 19.68
N THR A 635 -4.16 14.47 19.09
CA THR A 635 -3.81 14.12 17.70
C THR A 635 -2.75 13.03 17.64
N GLY A 636 -2.64 12.25 18.72
CA GLY A 636 -1.69 11.17 18.87
C GLY A 636 -1.79 10.14 17.75
N LYS A 637 -0.66 9.53 17.42
CA LYS A 637 -0.56 8.44 16.42
C LYS A 637 -0.18 7.09 17.02
N GLY A 638 -0.07 7.00 18.34
CA GLY A 638 0.32 5.79 19.05
C GLY A 638 1.60 5.95 19.87
N LEU A 639 2.13 4.82 20.37
CA LEU A 639 3.36 4.77 21.16
C LEU A 639 4.49 4.10 20.37
N LYS A 640 5.73 4.52 20.61
CA LYS A 640 6.90 3.80 20.11
C LYS A 640 7.04 2.49 20.89
N ALA A 641 6.90 1.38 20.20
CA ALA A 641 7.07 0.04 20.73
C ALA A 641 8.43 -0.53 20.31
N ALA A 642 9.24 -0.95 21.29
CA ALA A 642 10.43 -1.75 21.07
C ALA A 642 10.13 -3.20 21.48
N TYR A 643 10.32 -4.14 20.56
CA TYR A 643 10.08 -5.56 20.76
C TYR A 643 11.40 -6.31 20.88
N TYR A 644 11.42 -7.35 21.71
CA TYR A 644 12.62 -8.13 22.04
C TYR A 644 12.35 -9.63 21.97
N ASN A 645 13.34 -10.43 21.54
CA ASN A 645 13.28 -11.89 21.42
C ASN A 645 13.58 -12.63 22.75
N ASN A 646 13.41 -11.95 23.88
CA ASN A 646 13.56 -12.48 25.22
C ASN A 646 12.65 -11.73 26.20
N ASN A 647 12.47 -12.25 27.41
CA ASN A 647 11.53 -11.72 28.42
C ASN A 647 12.12 -10.61 29.33
N ASP A 648 13.36 -10.19 29.12
CA ASP A 648 14.08 -9.25 30.01
C ASP A 648 14.43 -7.90 29.36
N LEU A 649 13.93 -7.63 28.14
CA LEU A 649 14.12 -6.39 27.37
C LEU A 649 15.57 -6.15 26.91
N THR A 650 16.38 -7.20 26.70
CA THR A 650 17.80 -7.05 26.34
C THR A 650 18.19 -7.49 24.93
N THR A 651 17.37 -8.28 24.22
CA THR A 651 17.66 -8.74 22.84
C THR A 651 16.71 -8.08 21.84
N PRO A 652 17.05 -6.90 21.26
CA PRO A 652 16.16 -6.18 20.36
C PRO A 652 15.82 -7.00 19.11
N ALA A 653 14.55 -6.98 18.72
CA ALA A 653 14.05 -7.61 17.50
C ALA A 653 13.62 -6.56 16.47
N MET A 654 12.75 -5.63 16.89
CA MET A 654 12.23 -4.59 16.00
C MET A 654 11.71 -3.39 16.79
N THR A 655 11.40 -2.32 16.07
CA THR A 655 10.63 -1.19 16.59
C THR A 655 9.53 -0.79 15.63
N ARG A 656 8.35 -0.42 16.14
CA ARG A 656 7.28 0.20 15.36
C ARG A 656 6.48 1.20 16.20
N ILE A 657 5.55 1.90 15.55
CA ILE A 657 4.52 2.67 16.24
C ILE A 657 3.28 1.80 16.33
N ASP A 658 2.81 1.54 17.55
CA ASP A 658 1.52 0.90 17.78
C ASP A 658 0.47 1.97 18.03
N SER A 659 -0.57 2.00 17.18
CA SER A 659 -1.64 3.01 17.24
C SER A 659 -2.29 3.07 18.62
N ASN A 660 -2.49 1.92 19.25
CA ASN A 660 -2.75 1.78 20.67
C ASN A 660 -2.28 0.41 21.19
N VAL A 661 -2.38 0.21 22.50
CA VAL A 661 -2.05 -1.07 23.15
C VAL A 661 -3.35 -1.81 23.43
N SER A 662 -3.83 -2.55 22.42
CA SER A 662 -5.11 -3.27 22.47
C SER A 662 -4.99 -4.71 21.95
N PHE A 663 -3.90 -5.38 22.31
CA PHE A 663 -3.60 -6.74 21.90
C PHE A 663 -4.34 -7.71 22.83
N THR A 664 -5.52 -8.18 22.44
CA THR A 664 -6.29 -9.14 23.25
C THR A 664 -5.63 -10.52 23.29
N GLU A 665 -5.05 -10.94 22.16
CA GLU A 665 -4.31 -12.17 21.95
C GLU A 665 -3.37 -12.01 20.74
N TRP A 666 -2.40 -12.91 20.59
CA TRP A 666 -1.49 -12.98 19.45
C TRP A 666 -1.85 -14.18 18.56
N SER A 667 -3.10 -14.29 18.12
CA SER A 667 -3.58 -15.48 17.42
C SER A 667 -2.94 -15.71 16.04
N ALA A 668 -2.34 -14.68 15.43
CA ALA A 668 -1.46 -14.82 14.26
C ALA A 668 0.04 -14.59 14.57
N GLY A 669 0.43 -14.56 15.85
CA GLY A 669 1.77 -14.22 16.31
C GLY A 669 1.94 -12.73 16.64
N VAL A 670 3.06 -12.37 17.27
CA VAL A 670 3.35 -10.98 17.67
C VAL A 670 3.72 -10.12 16.46
N HIS A 671 4.68 -10.64 15.70
CA HIS A 671 5.24 -10.11 14.47
C HIS A 671 6.21 -11.17 13.94
N TYR A 672 6.43 -11.27 12.63
CA TYR A 672 7.38 -12.26 12.07
C TYR A 672 8.82 -12.16 12.60
N ALA A 673 9.22 -10.98 13.10
CA ALA A 673 10.53 -10.73 13.70
C ALA A 673 10.69 -11.33 15.13
N ILE A 674 9.58 -11.76 15.74
CA ILE A 674 9.56 -12.42 17.04
C ILE A 674 9.54 -13.93 16.81
N THR A 675 10.71 -14.55 16.98
CA THR A 675 10.95 -15.94 16.56
C THR A 675 10.81 -16.95 17.70
N GLY A 676 10.71 -16.48 18.94
CA GLY A 676 10.60 -17.30 20.15
C GLY A 676 9.25 -17.18 20.84
N LYS A 677 9.02 -18.06 21.82
CA LYS A 677 7.82 -18.03 22.69
C LYS A 677 7.93 -17.01 23.81
N GLU A 678 9.17 -16.74 24.21
CA GLU A 678 9.50 -15.71 25.17
C GLU A 678 9.82 -14.43 24.42
N TYR A 679 9.18 -13.34 24.81
CA TYR A 679 9.41 -12.04 24.24
C TYR A 679 9.04 -10.97 25.27
N SER A 680 9.47 -9.76 24.99
CA SER A 680 9.10 -8.60 25.77
C SER A 680 8.92 -7.39 24.88
N VAL A 681 8.15 -6.43 25.37
CA VAL A 681 7.83 -5.21 24.65
C VAL A 681 7.93 -4.04 25.61
N ARG A 682 8.51 -2.94 25.13
CA ARG A 682 8.53 -1.66 25.82
C ARG A 682 7.88 -0.60 24.95
N TRP A 683 6.73 -0.10 25.39
CA TRP A 683 6.09 1.07 24.81
C TRP A 683 6.54 2.33 25.54
N THR A 684 6.92 3.35 24.78
CA THR A 684 7.33 4.66 25.29
C THR A 684 6.72 5.78 24.46
N GLY A 685 6.44 6.90 25.12
CA GLY A 685 5.89 8.08 24.47
C GLY A 685 5.24 8.99 25.49
N GLN A 686 4.15 9.62 25.11
CA GLN A 686 3.30 10.42 25.99
C GLN A 686 1.84 10.03 25.90
N ILE A 687 1.12 10.20 27.01
CA ILE A 687 -0.33 10.08 27.10
C ILE A 687 -0.95 11.44 27.41
N GLN A 688 -2.04 11.79 26.73
CA GLN A 688 -2.79 13.02 26.98
C GLN A 688 -4.10 12.71 27.72
N ALA A 689 -4.35 13.38 28.84
CA ALA A 689 -5.58 13.18 29.59
C ALA A 689 -6.75 13.96 28.95
N GLN A 690 -7.94 13.37 28.98
CA GLN A 690 -9.17 14.00 28.47
C GLN A 690 -9.92 14.79 29.55
N PHE A 691 -9.68 14.48 30.82
CA PHE A 691 -10.34 15.08 31.98
C PHE A 691 -9.31 15.52 33.02
N SER A 692 -9.66 16.52 33.84
CA SER A 692 -8.86 16.97 34.98
C SER A 692 -9.32 16.25 36.25
N GLU A 693 -8.99 14.96 36.35
CA GLU A 693 -9.54 14.05 37.35
C GLU A 693 -8.50 12.99 37.77
N GLU A 694 -8.80 12.24 38.83
CA GLU A 694 -8.05 11.05 39.21
C GLU A 694 -8.28 9.93 38.19
N HIS A 695 -7.23 9.60 37.43
CA HIS A 695 -7.27 8.52 36.45
C HIS A 695 -6.78 7.23 37.08
N THR A 696 -7.42 6.12 36.71
CA THR A 696 -6.96 4.77 37.04
C THR A 696 -6.71 4.01 35.76
N PHE A 697 -5.55 3.36 35.69
CA PHE A 697 -5.16 2.52 34.55
C PHE A 697 -5.39 1.06 34.86
N TYR A 698 -5.73 0.30 33.83
CA TYR A 698 -5.88 -1.15 33.90
C TYR A 698 -5.05 -1.80 32.80
N LEU A 699 -4.34 -2.87 33.16
CA LEU A 699 -3.62 -3.71 32.22
C LEU A 699 -4.32 -5.07 32.12
N GLY A 700 -4.86 -5.39 30.94
CA GLY A 700 -5.32 -6.74 30.64
C GLY A 700 -4.16 -7.55 30.07
N SER A 701 -3.63 -8.51 30.82
CA SER A 701 -2.46 -9.27 30.38
C SER A 701 -2.31 -10.60 31.11
N GLY A 702 -1.59 -11.54 30.52
CA GLY A 702 -0.84 -12.57 31.26
C GLY A 702 0.66 -12.39 30.99
N GLY A 703 1.52 -12.82 31.90
CA GLY A 703 2.94 -12.46 31.94
C GLY A 703 3.22 -11.27 32.87
N GLY A 704 4.44 -10.73 32.83
CA GLY A 704 4.84 -9.63 33.72
C GLY A 704 4.69 -8.25 33.09
N HIS A 705 4.43 -7.24 33.92
CA HIS A 705 4.12 -5.88 33.47
C HIS A 705 4.61 -4.80 34.43
N ARG A 706 4.90 -3.61 33.90
CA ARG A 706 5.15 -2.38 34.67
C ARG A 706 4.64 -1.16 33.92
N LEU A 707 4.00 -0.24 34.62
CA LEU A 707 3.49 1.01 34.06
C LEU A 707 3.99 2.23 34.83
N TRP A 708 4.55 3.18 34.10
CA TRP A 708 4.92 4.49 34.58
C TRP A 708 4.13 5.58 33.87
N ILE A 709 3.70 6.58 34.64
CA ILE A 709 3.14 7.83 34.15
C ILE A 709 3.90 8.97 34.84
N ASP A 710 4.45 9.91 34.06
CA ASP A 710 5.25 11.03 34.57
C ASP A 710 6.40 10.54 35.48
N ASP A 711 7.13 9.53 35.00
CA ASP A 711 8.21 8.80 35.68
C ASP A 711 7.84 8.13 37.03
N LYS A 712 6.57 8.16 37.44
CA LYS A 712 6.07 7.48 38.64
C LYS A 712 5.62 6.06 38.28
N LEU A 713 6.20 5.06 38.95
CA LEU A 713 5.77 3.67 38.84
C LEU A 713 4.42 3.50 39.54
N ILE A 714 3.34 3.33 38.77
CA ILE A 714 1.96 3.25 39.29
C ILE A 714 1.40 1.82 39.31
N LEU A 715 2.08 0.88 38.67
CA LEU A 715 1.78 -0.55 38.69
C LEU A 715 3.06 -1.37 38.43
N ASP A 716 3.37 -2.32 39.31
CA ASP A 716 4.55 -3.19 39.22
C ASP A 716 4.16 -4.65 39.51
N GLY A 717 4.23 -5.47 38.46
CA GLY A 717 3.98 -6.91 38.49
C GLY A 717 4.98 -7.62 37.59
N TRP A 718 6.28 -7.39 37.79
CA TRP A 718 7.34 -7.97 36.95
C TRP A 718 7.68 -9.42 37.32
N VAL A 719 6.65 -10.25 37.39
CA VAL A 719 6.70 -11.69 37.59
C VAL A 719 5.68 -12.34 36.64
N GLU A 720 5.80 -13.64 36.39
CA GLU A 720 4.83 -14.34 35.56
C GLU A 720 3.46 -14.38 36.25
N HIS A 721 2.44 -13.84 35.58
CA HIS A 721 1.06 -13.87 36.03
C HIS A 721 0.16 -14.63 35.05
N TYR A 722 -0.84 -15.33 35.57
CA TYR A 722 -1.95 -15.80 34.73
C TYR A 722 -2.73 -14.61 34.14
N PRO A 723 -3.42 -14.78 33.00
CA PRO A 723 -4.26 -13.74 32.40
C PRO A 723 -5.27 -13.17 33.39
N ASP A 724 -5.16 -11.86 33.67
CA ASP A 724 -6.07 -11.13 34.55
C ASP A 724 -6.09 -9.62 34.16
N VAL A 725 -6.90 -8.84 34.87
CA VAL A 725 -6.97 -7.38 34.76
C VAL A 725 -6.33 -6.75 36.00
N PHE A 726 -5.16 -6.13 35.82
CA PHE A 726 -4.40 -5.49 36.88
C PHE A 726 -4.73 -4.01 36.97
N LYS A 727 -4.97 -3.51 38.18
CA LYS A 727 -5.38 -2.13 38.45
C LYS A 727 -4.22 -1.32 39.03
N SER A 728 -3.93 -0.14 38.47
CA SER A 728 -2.92 0.78 38.98
C SER A 728 -3.39 1.53 40.24
N ALA A 729 -2.44 2.16 40.95
CA ALA A 729 -2.77 3.29 41.81
C ALA A 729 -3.36 4.43 40.95
N SER A 730 -4.28 5.22 41.52
CA SER A 730 -4.83 6.40 40.84
C SER A 730 -3.79 7.52 40.76
N ILE A 731 -3.88 8.34 39.70
CA ILE A 731 -3.01 9.49 39.48
C ILE A 731 -3.82 10.70 38.96
N ALA A 732 -3.63 11.85 39.59
CA ALA A 732 -4.20 13.11 39.14
C ALA A 732 -3.58 13.53 37.79
N LEU A 733 -4.39 13.61 36.75
CA LEU A 733 -4.00 14.16 35.45
C LEU A 733 -4.87 15.37 35.13
N LYS A 734 -4.33 16.32 34.37
CA LYS A 734 -5.07 17.50 33.90
C LYS A 734 -5.46 17.34 32.43
N ALA A 735 -6.71 17.68 32.12
CA ALA A 735 -7.23 17.65 30.76
C ALA A 735 -6.32 18.44 29.80
N GLY A 736 -6.02 17.85 28.66
CA GLY A 736 -5.19 18.46 27.62
C GLY A 736 -3.68 18.39 27.87
N GLU A 737 -3.22 18.14 29.10
CA GLU A 737 -1.79 17.96 29.38
C GLU A 737 -1.31 16.58 28.94
N ARG A 738 -0.03 16.53 28.53
CA ARG A 738 0.66 15.30 28.14
C ARG A 738 1.63 14.90 29.23
N TYR A 739 1.66 13.61 29.53
CA TYR A 739 2.54 13.00 30.52
C TYR A 739 3.35 11.90 29.88
N ASP A 740 4.61 11.75 30.26
CA ASP A 740 5.43 10.65 29.78
C ASP A 740 4.82 9.31 30.22
N ILE A 741 4.74 8.37 29.28
CA ILE A 741 4.28 7.00 29.55
C ILE A 741 5.38 6.01 29.19
N LYS A 742 5.57 5.03 30.07
CA LYS A 742 6.37 3.84 29.79
C LYS A 742 5.56 2.63 30.23
N LEU A 743 5.35 1.69 29.33
CA LEU A 743 4.75 0.39 29.63
C LEU A 743 5.73 -0.69 29.22
N GLU A 744 6.11 -1.54 30.16
CA GLU A 744 6.93 -2.72 29.93
C GLU A 744 6.09 -3.97 30.11
N TYR A 745 6.33 -4.97 29.27
CA TYR A 745 5.62 -6.23 29.24
C TYR A 745 6.58 -7.37 28.89
N PHE A 746 6.43 -8.53 29.52
CA PHE A 746 7.02 -9.78 29.03
C PHE A 746 6.01 -10.92 29.04
N ASN A 747 6.25 -11.89 28.17
CA ASN A 747 5.52 -13.15 28.09
C ASN A 747 6.50 -14.32 28.05
N THR A 748 6.12 -15.47 28.58
CA THR A 748 6.92 -16.70 28.59
C THR A 748 6.35 -17.85 27.74
N ASN A 749 5.12 -17.72 27.23
CA ASN A 749 4.39 -18.83 26.62
C ASN A 749 3.50 -18.45 25.41
N GLU A 750 3.73 -17.30 24.76
CA GLU A 750 3.04 -16.82 23.54
C GLU A 750 1.50 -16.67 23.57
N THR A 751 0.83 -17.03 24.67
CA THR A 751 -0.65 -17.17 24.67
C THR A 751 -1.44 -15.92 25.02
N THR A 752 -0.79 -14.85 25.48
CA THR A 752 -1.48 -13.71 26.09
C THR A 752 -1.03 -12.39 25.46
N GLY A 753 -1.99 -11.50 25.24
CA GLY A 753 -1.73 -10.14 24.76
C GLY A 753 -1.54 -9.13 25.90
N MET A 754 -1.55 -7.85 25.52
CA MET A 754 -1.50 -6.70 26.42
C MET A 754 -2.54 -5.67 25.98
N GLY A 755 -3.40 -5.27 26.92
CA GLY A 755 -4.36 -4.18 26.77
C GLY A 755 -4.12 -3.07 27.78
N LEU A 756 -3.98 -1.82 27.32
CA LEU A 756 -3.90 -0.62 28.16
C LEU A 756 -5.26 0.10 28.16
N LEU A 757 -5.92 0.09 29.33
CA LEU A 757 -7.20 0.75 29.54
C LEU A 757 -7.08 1.85 30.60
N TRP A 758 -8.00 2.79 30.58
CA TRP A 758 -8.12 3.86 31.57
C TRP A 758 -9.57 4.18 31.90
N THR A 759 -9.80 4.80 33.05
CA THR A 759 -11.10 5.33 33.47
C THR A 759 -10.88 6.48 34.46
N CYS A 760 -11.86 7.37 34.55
CA CYS A 760 -11.99 8.39 35.58
C CYS A 760 -13.50 8.65 35.80
N PRO A 761 -13.92 9.44 36.80
CA PRO A 761 -15.35 9.76 37.02
C PRO A 761 -16.12 10.18 35.76
N GLY A 762 -15.51 10.98 34.88
CA GLY A 762 -16.08 11.43 33.61
C GLY A 762 -15.89 10.49 32.41
N LEU A 763 -15.15 9.39 32.57
CA LEU A 763 -14.72 8.52 31.47
C LEU A 763 -14.96 7.04 31.84
N PRO A 764 -15.90 6.33 31.17
CA PRO A 764 -16.07 4.89 31.39
C PRO A 764 -14.79 4.13 31.03
N LEU A 765 -14.62 2.94 31.59
CA LEU A 765 -13.47 2.09 31.29
C LEU A 765 -13.38 1.79 29.78
N GLU A 766 -12.31 2.24 29.16
CA GLU A 766 -12.02 1.99 27.75
C GLU A 766 -10.52 1.84 27.47
N TYR A 767 -10.18 1.24 26.32
CA TYR A 767 -8.81 1.29 25.81
C TYR A 767 -8.39 2.75 25.63
N VAL A 768 -7.14 3.06 25.98
CA VAL A 768 -6.58 4.37 25.70
C VAL A 768 -6.54 4.55 24.18
N PRO A 769 -7.29 5.50 23.59
CA PRO A 769 -7.40 5.57 22.14
C PRO A 769 -6.14 6.20 21.54
N GLN A 770 -5.87 5.87 20.27
CA GLN A 770 -4.71 6.36 19.52
C GLN A 770 -4.51 7.88 19.63
N SER A 771 -5.60 8.64 19.56
CA SER A 771 -5.57 10.10 19.62
C SER A 771 -4.95 10.65 20.91
N GLN A 772 -4.88 9.86 21.99
CA GLN A 772 -4.25 10.29 23.25
C GLN A 772 -2.80 9.80 23.40
N LEU A 773 -2.24 9.08 22.44
CA LEU A 773 -0.92 8.44 22.54
C LEU A 773 0.06 9.05 21.52
N TYR A 774 1.22 9.49 21.99
CA TYR A 774 2.23 10.17 21.16
C TYR A 774 3.57 9.44 21.23
N ALA A 775 4.13 9.04 20.09
CA ALA A 775 5.38 8.29 20.03
C ALA A 775 6.61 9.17 20.34
N GLU A 776 6.49 10.46 20.08
CA GLU A 776 7.52 11.45 20.39
C GLU A 776 7.36 11.95 21.83
N ARG A 777 8.47 12.01 22.57
CA ARG A 777 8.54 12.79 23.80
C ARG A 777 8.68 14.25 23.42
N VAL A 778 7.98 15.17 24.09
CA VAL A 778 8.36 16.58 24.02
C VAL A 778 9.75 16.65 24.62
N ALA A 779 10.76 16.91 23.77
CA ALA A 779 12.11 17.14 24.25
C ALA A 779 12.05 18.27 25.29
N PRO A 780 12.75 18.17 26.44
CA PRO A 780 12.95 19.33 27.29
C PRO A 780 13.45 20.47 26.39
N PRO A 781 12.98 21.72 26.59
CA PRO A 781 13.33 22.82 25.71
C PRO A 781 14.85 22.83 25.50
N PRO A 782 15.34 22.85 24.25
CA PRO A 782 16.76 22.81 24.00
C PRO A 782 17.41 23.96 24.78
N PRO A 783 18.59 23.74 25.40
CA PRO A 783 19.35 24.84 25.96
C PRO A 783 19.47 25.93 24.88
N PRO A 784 19.37 27.22 25.26
CA PRO A 784 19.42 28.32 24.30
C PRO A 784 20.62 28.10 23.37
N PRO A 785 20.43 28.24 22.05
CA PRO A 785 21.48 27.92 21.10
C PRO A 785 22.73 28.74 21.45
N PRO A 786 23.94 28.13 21.42
CA PRO A 786 25.15 28.92 21.48
C PRO A 786 25.10 29.94 20.32
N PRO A 787 25.56 31.18 20.53
CA PRO A 787 25.51 32.20 19.50
C PRO A 787 26.16 31.68 18.20
N PRO A 788 25.56 31.92 17.03
CA PRO A 788 26.09 31.39 15.77
C PRO A 788 27.54 31.82 15.58
N GLN A 789 28.44 30.86 15.37
CA GLN A 789 29.81 31.17 14.94
C GLN A 789 29.76 31.62 13.49
N GLU A 790 29.94 32.92 13.27
CA GLU A 790 29.97 33.50 11.93
C GLU A 790 31.17 32.97 11.13
N THR A 791 30.94 32.71 9.84
CA THR A 791 32.03 32.54 8.87
C THR A 791 32.70 33.90 8.65
N ILE A 792 33.95 34.06 9.10
CA ILE A 792 34.67 35.33 9.01
C ILE A 792 35.56 35.32 7.76
N VAL A 793 35.31 36.27 6.87
CA VAL A 793 36.29 36.64 5.83
C VAL A 793 37.27 37.62 6.46
N ILE A 794 38.52 37.20 6.65
CA ILE A 794 39.55 38.06 7.27
C ILE A 794 40.32 38.77 6.16
N GLY A 795 40.07 40.08 6.03
CA GLY A 795 40.95 41.00 5.32
C GLY A 795 40.69 41.24 3.83
N GLN A 796 41.18 42.40 3.37
CA GLN A 796 41.45 42.69 1.96
C GLN A 796 42.59 41.78 1.46
N ILE A 797 42.72 41.60 0.14
CA ILE A 797 43.70 40.71 -0.50
C ILE A 797 45.09 40.92 0.10
N VAL A 798 45.58 39.93 0.86
CA VAL A 798 46.94 39.94 1.42
C VAL A 798 47.85 39.37 0.36
N SER A 799 48.49 40.25 -0.40
CA SER A 799 49.42 39.93 -1.50
C SER A 799 48.79 39.17 -2.68
N ASN A 800 48.34 37.92 -2.51
CA ASN A 800 47.89 37.02 -3.58
C ASN A 800 46.78 36.01 -3.19
N TYR A 801 46.23 36.07 -1.97
CA TYR A 801 45.14 35.17 -1.55
C TYR A 801 44.08 35.87 -0.68
N ILE A 802 42.94 35.20 -0.52
CA ILE A 802 41.86 35.58 0.39
C ILE A 802 41.81 34.54 1.50
N GLU A 803 41.87 34.97 2.76
CA GLU A 803 41.72 34.09 3.91
C GLU A 803 40.24 33.96 4.31
N VAL A 804 39.76 32.72 4.41
CA VAL A 804 38.38 32.41 4.80
C VAL A 804 38.41 31.42 5.96
N ARG A 805 37.87 31.82 7.11
CA ARG A 805 37.68 30.91 8.24
C ARG A 805 36.28 30.32 8.19
N SER A 806 36.20 29.02 7.90
CA SER A 806 34.94 28.28 7.76
C SER A 806 34.68 27.44 9.02
N PRO A 807 33.48 27.48 9.63
CA PRO A 807 33.14 26.60 10.74
C PRO A 807 32.81 25.17 10.28
N ASP A 808 32.52 24.97 8.99
CA ASP A 808 32.08 23.70 8.43
C ASP A 808 32.60 23.45 7.01
N ASN A 809 32.26 22.29 6.44
CA ASN A 809 32.46 22.02 5.02
C ASN A 809 31.49 22.87 4.18
N SER A 810 32.03 23.67 3.26
CA SER A 810 31.26 24.59 2.43
C SER A 810 31.95 24.82 1.08
N PHE A 811 31.39 25.65 0.20
CA PHE A 811 31.97 25.96 -1.11
C PHE A 811 32.04 27.46 -1.36
N TYR A 812 33.05 27.88 -2.13
CA TYR A 812 33.21 29.27 -2.58
C TYR A 812 33.12 29.39 -4.10
N GLN A 813 32.69 30.56 -4.55
CA GLN A 813 32.74 31.00 -5.95
C GLN A 813 33.32 32.42 -6.00
N LEU A 814 34.22 32.67 -6.94
CA LEU A 814 34.89 33.94 -7.15
C LEU A 814 34.53 34.47 -8.55
N PHE A 815 34.09 35.71 -8.64
CA PHE A 815 33.65 36.35 -9.88
C PHE A 815 34.44 37.63 -10.18
N ASP A 816 34.49 38.03 -11.45
CA ASP A 816 34.94 39.37 -11.87
C ASP A 816 33.82 40.41 -11.77
N ALA A 817 34.15 41.67 -12.07
CA ALA A 817 33.19 42.78 -12.06
C ALA A 817 32.08 42.69 -13.13
N MET A 818 32.24 41.81 -14.13
CA MET A 818 31.23 41.53 -15.16
C MET A 818 30.37 40.30 -14.82
N GLY A 819 30.56 39.71 -13.64
CA GLY A 819 29.82 38.53 -13.18
C GLY A 819 30.33 37.21 -13.76
N ARG A 820 31.49 37.19 -14.42
CA ARG A 820 32.09 35.95 -14.95
C ARG A 820 32.74 35.18 -13.82
N LEU A 821 32.44 33.88 -13.72
CA LEU A 821 33.05 32.97 -12.74
C LEU A 821 34.53 32.77 -13.07
N LEU A 822 35.40 33.14 -12.14
CA LEU A 822 36.85 33.04 -12.25
C LEU A 822 37.41 31.78 -11.59
N LYS A 823 36.84 31.38 -10.44
CA LYS A 823 37.28 30.22 -9.66
C LYS A 823 36.18 29.73 -8.72
N HIS A 824 36.20 28.46 -8.38
CA HIS A 824 35.36 27.86 -7.35
C HIS A 824 36.10 26.73 -6.64
N GLY A 825 35.66 26.34 -5.45
CA GLY A 825 36.27 25.24 -4.71
C GLY A 825 35.60 24.97 -3.37
N ALA A 826 36.04 23.92 -2.69
CA ALA A 826 35.59 23.57 -1.36
C ALA A 826 36.34 24.37 -0.28
N LEU A 827 35.69 24.57 0.86
CA LEU A 827 36.25 25.03 2.11
C LEU A 827 36.06 23.93 3.14
N THR A 828 37.08 23.71 3.96
CA THR A 828 37.06 22.76 5.08
C THR A 828 36.98 23.53 6.41
N PRO A 829 36.52 22.91 7.52
CA PRO A 829 36.53 23.53 8.83
C PRO A 829 37.93 24.06 9.17
N GLY A 830 38.03 25.33 9.58
CA GLY A 830 39.28 26.03 9.86
C GLY A 830 39.61 27.13 8.84
N THR A 831 40.90 27.51 8.78
CA THR A 831 41.39 28.57 7.87
C THR A 831 41.68 28.01 6.49
N ASN A 832 41.11 28.63 5.46
CA ASN A 832 41.28 28.28 4.06
C ASN A 832 41.86 29.47 3.28
N PHE A 833 42.64 29.18 2.24
CA PHE A 833 43.31 30.19 1.42
C PHE A 833 42.88 30.10 -0.05
N ILE A 834 42.22 31.14 -0.55
CA ILE A 834 41.79 31.23 -1.95
C ILE A 834 42.80 32.08 -2.73
N TYR A 835 43.68 31.42 -3.49
CA TYR A 835 44.68 32.12 -4.30
C TYR A 835 44.06 32.84 -5.51
N VAL A 836 44.37 34.13 -5.65
CA VAL A 836 43.89 35.06 -6.69
C VAL A 836 45.02 35.59 -7.58
N THR A 837 46.24 35.04 -7.48
CA THR A 837 47.41 35.40 -8.29
C THR A 837 47.14 35.53 -9.79
N PRO A 838 46.39 34.62 -10.46
CA PRO A 838 46.22 34.65 -11.92
C PRO A 838 45.36 35.83 -12.44
N PHE A 839 44.64 36.53 -11.57
CA PHE A 839 43.65 37.53 -11.99
C PHE A 839 44.25 38.94 -12.02
N SER A 840 43.86 39.76 -13.00
CA SER A 840 44.30 41.16 -13.11
C SER A 840 43.80 42.00 -11.91
N LYS A 841 44.44 43.16 -11.71
CA LYS A 841 44.00 44.16 -10.71
C LYS A 841 42.56 44.58 -11.02
N GLY A 842 41.73 44.72 -9.99
CA GLY A 842 40.30 45.01 -10.16
C GLY A 842 39.41 44.53 -9.02
N ALA A 843 38.10 44.71 -9.20
CA ALA A 843 37.08 44.23 -8.26
C ALA A 843 36.79 42.75 -8.49
N LEU A 844 36.85 41.97 -7.41
CA LEU A 844 36.48 40.57 -7.36
C LEU A 844 35.29 40.41 -6.40
N PHE A 845 34.43 39.44 -6.66
CA PHE A 845 33.27 39.14 -5.80
C PHE A 845 33.36 37.70 -5.32
N LEU A 846 33.37 37.50 -4.00
CA LEU A 846 33.40 36.19 -3.36
C LEU A 846 32.00 35.84 -2.84
N LYS A 847 31.45 34.70 -3.27
CA LYS A 847 30.20 34.13 -2.77
C LYS A 847 30.50 32.83 -2.03
N LEU A 848 29.87 32.65 -0.87
CA LEU A 848 29.99 31.45 -0.04
C LEU A 848 28.64 30.73 -0.01
N SER A 849 28.63 29.41 -0.18
CA SER A 849 27.41 28.62 -0.42
C SER A 849 26.36 28.70 0.70
N LYS A 850 26.78 29.01 1.94
CA LYS A 850 25.93 29.11 3.13
C LYS A 850 25.66 30.54 3.59
N ILE A 851 26.09 31.55 2.81
CA ILE A 851 25.89 32.97 3.12
C ILE A 851 25.17 33.61 1.93
N SER A 852 24.07 34.31 2.19
CA SER A 852 23.28 34.97 1.14
C SER A 852 23.99 36.21 0.55
N LYS A 853 24.94 36.79 1.28
CA LYS A 853 25.73 37.97 0.88
C LYS A 853 26.96 37.57 0.04
N ALA A 854 27.28 38.40 -0.95
CA ALA A 854 28.55 38.34 -1.67
C ALA A 854 29.51 39.43 -1.15
N TYR A 855 30.78 39.10 -1.01
CA TYR A 855 31.82 40.00 -0.52
C TYR A 855 32.55 40.63 -1.70
N LYS A 856 32.57 41.96 -1.75
CA LYS A 856 33.37 42.72 -2.72
C LYS A 856 34.81 42.85 -2.20
N LEU A 857 35.77 42.42 -3.01
CA LEU A 857 37.19 42.43 -2.73
C LEU A 857 37.90 43.28 -3.78
N ILE A 858 38.87 44.11 -3.37
CA ILE A 858 39.63 44.97 -4.28
C ILE A 858 41.06 44.43 -4.37
N LYS A 859 41.48 44.00 -5.56
CA LYS A 859 42.88 43.65 -5.85
C LYS A 859 43.59 44.91 -6.34
N ILE A 860 44.36 45.54 -5.44
CA ILE A 860 45.11 46.79 -5.67
C ILE A 860 46.34 46.55 -6.54
#